data_AF-S2ZM08-F1
#
_entry.id   AF-S2ZM08-F1
#
_cell.length_a   1.000
_cell.length_b   1.000
_cell.length_c   1.000
_cell.angle_alpha   90.00
_cell.angle_beta   90.00
_cell.angle_gamma   90.00
#
_symmetry.space_group_name_H-M   'P 1'
#
loop_
_entity.id
_entity.type
_entity.pdbx_description
1 polymer ?
#
loop_
_entity_poly.entity_id
_entity_poly.type
_entity_poly.pdbx_seq_one_letter_code
_entity_poly.pdbx_strand_id
1 'polypeptide(L)'
;MAEQELSVRSIDGIVEGSVTATLARILQLVGDAVIVFDQEGRVLLANDEAVRLFEYHERNLIGSDIRTFFTPGDAEDRSTAFDAEALPFPVDGSTALVTVADAAGEPLTLRVRSERAGAPTEAFVLVVVPVSDEATSEREEQRTIEELRRANKRLSGALNIVLDTLDSENMGQLLERVIAEIADTMEADGSLIYLAEHDGFHLHGTTESIARSSAPRFVGYGHLIENLCADTGHALRLRVAPPNPQDLRAGRLTSRDVVNDDTREVYEVAVRHLPPFVSFIAVPVWFGGQIIALIEVGWKTVHPLNSDDTRLLDSISNYLSVQLVGALSTMRTQRRNELRELALDVRNRLTAAAGAQEGGASRVLPEVMQEVAEALDAVVYPVVCCEVSGRPVVHPADAPVFELPAGLGEISEKDEEAQVIAIAPDSVISEELRALQQPCIGAALLAGKIEDKRRTWLFLRPYDSEPMSDIDLELLQRVALNVRAIVAGAEESKQNKRISQALMTGMKNELQHIDGIEAQGIYSSATAAAFVGGDFYSLVRLSGRRACVIMGDVSGKGIEAASVSSAVKTALSAYAWEGIGPARMVANLNEFLLGFSRIETFATLFVGVVDLAKGVLTYCSAGHPPAALVRAATGEAQLLDVQSGVVGAFQDMTYKNGYVELRKDDVLFLYTDGTTEARSPEGAFFGETGLRDMVMSEVPHGFEGLLDRFLATLDAYTGRSLEDDVAMVALRFSGLPA
;
A
#
# COMPACT_ATOMS: atom_id res chain seq x y z
N MET A 1 28.33 16.28 47.36
CA MET A 1 27.83 14.89 47.26
C MET A 1 27.55 14.68 45.80
N ALA A 2 28.51 14.06 45.12
CA ALA A 2 28.62 14.04 43.66
C ALA A 2 27.94 12.78 43.11
N GLU A 3 27.02 12.99 42.18
CA GLU A 3 26.59 12.03 41.17
C GLU A 3 27.79 11.78 40.23
N GLN A 4 28.18 10.52 40.04
CA GLN A 4 29.05 10.09 38.96
C GLN A 4 28.38 8.89 38.28
N GLU A 5 27.44 9.20 37.39
CA GLU A 5 26.95 8.29 36.36
C GLU A 5 27.89 8.39 35.15
N LEU A 6 28.36 7.24 34.67
CA LEU A 6 28.98 7.12 33.34
C LEU A 6 27.89 7.38 32.30
N SER A 7 27.75 8.61 31.83
CA SER A 7 26.78 8.96 30.79
C SER A 7 27.39 8.79 29.40
N VAL A 8 27.06 7.71 28.70
CA VAL A 8 27.15 7.63 27.23
C VAL A 8 25.71 7.76 26.72
N ARG A 9 25.33 8.97 26.29
CA ARG A 9 23.98 9.27 25.81
C ARG A 9 23.74 8.69 24.41
N SER A 10 22.82 7.72 24.29
CA SER A 10 21.90 7.61 23.14
C SER A 10 20.56 6.98 23.61
N ILE A 11 19.52 7.08 22.78
CA ILE A 11 18.10 7.30 23.11
C ILE A 11 17.40 6.09 23.82
N ASP A 12 16.52 6.42 24.77
CA ASP A 12 15.52 5.59 25.50
C ASP A 12 16.02 4.62 26.61
N GLY A 13 15.79 5.05 27.86
CA GLY A 13 16.31 4.54 29.14
C GLY A 13 15.83 3.16 29.63
N ILE A 14 15.80 2.15 28.77
CA ILE A 14 15.77 0.73 29.16
C ILE A 14 17.16 0.07 28.96
N VAL A 15 18.02 0.67 28.13
CA VAL A 15 19.26 0.06 27.62
C VAL A 15 20.42 0.10 28.63
N GLU A 16 20.59 1.17 29.42
CA GLU A 16 21.75 1.38 30.30
C GLU A 16 21.95 0.26 31.34
N GLY A 17 20.86 -0.21 31.99
CA GLY A 17 20.95 -1.30 32.96
C GLY A 17 21.28 -2.67 32.35
N SER A 18 20.96 -2.88 31.07
CA SER A 18 21.23 -4.14 30.37
C SER A 18 22.68 -4.23 29.88
N VAL A 19 23.25 -3.12 29.42
CA VAL A 19 24.63 -3.04 28.92
C VAL A 19 25.60 -3.33 30.06
N THR A 20 25.52 -2.59 31.17
CA THR A 20 26.40 -2.80 32.33
C THR A 20 26.26 -4.21 32.90
N ALA A 21 25.05 -4.76 32.99
CA ALA A 21 24.83 -6.12 33.47
C ALA A 21 25.34 -7.20 32.50
N THR A 22 25.39 -6.92 31.20
CA THR A 22 25.97 -7.81 30.20
C THR A 22 27.49 -7.75 30.27
N LEU A 23 28.07 -6.55 30.31
CA LEU A 23 29.51 -6.37 30.45
C LEU A 23 30.03 -7.02 31.72
N ALA A 24 29.33 -6.85 32.86
CA ALA A 24 29.67 -7.54 34.10
C ALA A 24 29.59 -9.07 33.95
N ARG A 25 28.57 -9.62 33.26
CA ARG A 25 28.48 -11.06 33.01
C ARG A 25 29.62 -11.59 32.14
N ILE A 26 29.98 -10.88 31.06
CA ILE A 26 31.09 -11.24 30.18
C ILE A 26 32.40 -11.31 30.98
N LEU A 27 32.64 -10.34 31.86
CA LEU A 27 33.84 -10.31 32.71
C LEU A 27 33.91 -11.49 33.70
N GLN A 28 32.76 -11.96 34.19
CA GLN A 28 32.68 -13.11 35.12
C GLN A 28 32.88 -14.47 34.43
N LEU A 29 32.86 -14.54 33.10
CA LEU A 29 33.10 -15.79 32.37
C LEU A 29 34.58 -16.16 32.30
N VAL A 30 35.46 -15.20 32.52
CA VAL A 30 36.91 -15.41 32.50
C VAL A 30 37.37 -15.77 33.89
N GLY A 31 38.04 -16.92 34.01
CA GLY A 31 38.55 -17.44 35.29
C GLY A 31 39.77 -16.69 35.84
N ASP A 32 40.36 -15.80 35.06
CA ASP A 32 41.46 -14.92 35.47
C ASP A 32 40.92 -13.61 36.05
N ALA A 33 41.74 -12.87 36.80
CA ALA A 33 41.34 -11.56 37.31
C ALA A 33 41.28 -10.53 36.17
N VAL A 34 40.14 -9.88 35.96
CA VAL A 34 39.92 -8.91 34.88
C VAL A 34 39.49 -7.56 35.44
N ILE A 35 40.12 -6.49 34.96
CA ILE A 35 39.80 -5.10 35.28
C ILE A 35 39.62 -4.32 33.98
N VAL A 36 38.57 -3.51 33.90
CA VAL A 36 38.34 -2.54 32.82
C VAL A 36 38.46 -1.14 33.40
N PHE A 37 39.29 -0.27 32.81
CA PHE A 37 39.49 1.11 33.26
C PHE A 37 39.49 2.11 32.10
N ASP A 38 39.13 3.37 32.37
CA ASP A 38 39.07 4.44 31.36
C ASP A 38 40.44 5.11 31.11
N GLN A 39 40.45 6.13 30.24
CA GLN A 39 41.65 6.89 29.88
C GLN A 39 42.19 7.76 31.01
N GLU A 40 41.38 8.01 32.02
CA GLU A 40 41.75 8.75 33.22
C GLU A 40 42.25 7.80 34.32
N GLY A 41 42.36 6.50 34.04
CA GLY A 41 42.85 5.48 34.95
C GLY A 41 41.82 5.01 35.96
N ARG A 42 40.55 5.41 35.83
CA ARG A 42 39.50 5.02 36.75
C ARG A 42 38.94 3.65 36.38
N VAL A 43 38.87 2.76 37.37
CA VAL A 43 38.29 1.43 37.21
C VAL A 43 36.79 1.52 36.99
N LEU A 44 36.33 1.00 35.85
CA LEU A 44 34.93 0.97 35.44
C LEU A 44 34.25 -0.32 35.87
N LEU A 45 34.91 -1.47 35.66
CA LEU A 45 34.36 -2.80 35.93
C LEU A 45 35.48 -3.75 36.39
N ALA A 46 35.14 -4.72 37.22
CA ALA A 46 36.04 -5.80 37.62
C ALA A 46 35.23 -7.08 37.89
N ASN A 47 35.84 -8.25 37.65
CA ASN A 47 35.24 -9.54 38.00
C ASN A 47 35.57 -9.99 39.43
N ASP A 48 34.93 -11.05 39.90
CA ASP A 48 35.06 -11.52 41.30
C ASP A 48 36.48 -12.00 41.62
N GLU A 49 37.24 -12.45 40.62
CA GLU A 49 38.65 -12.83 40.78
C GLU A 49 39.54 -11.58 40.95
N ALA A 50 39.31 -10.51 40.19
CA ALA A 50 40.00 -9.24 40.40
C ALA A 50 39.65 -8.60 41.74
N VAL A 51 38.37 -8.65 42.15
CA VAL A 51 37.97 -8.18 43.48
C VAL A 51 38.71 -9.01 44.55
N ARG A 52 38.68 -10.33 44.50
CA ARG A 52 39.43 -11.18 45.45
C ARG A 52 40.93 -10.91 45.46
N LEU A 53 41.51 -10.59 44.30
CA LEU A 53 42.94 -10.32 44.15
C LEU A 53 43.36 -8.93 44.68
N PHE A 54 42.47 -7.93 44.71
CA PHE A 54 42.83 -6.53 45.02
C PHE A 54 42.02 -5.85 46.13
N GLU A 55 40.93 -6.45 46.63
CA GLU A 55 39.99 -5.83 47.60
C GLU A 55 40.61 -5.48 48.97
N TYR A 56 41.78 -6.03 49.32
CA TYR A 56 42.49 -5.66 50.55
C TYR A 56 43.30 -4.34 50.43
N HIS A 57 43.50 -3.81 49.22
CA HIS A 57 44.15 -2.51 48.99
C HIS A 57 43.19 -1.32 49.08
N GLU A 58 41.93 -1.48 48.69
CA GLU A 58 40.89 -0.44 48.80
C GLU A 58 39.50 -1.07 48.96
N ARG A 59 38.65 -0.54 49.84
CA ARG A 59 37.31 -1.11 50.18
C ARG A 59 36.33 -1.18 48.98
N ASN A 60 36.67 -0.58 47.84
CA ASN A 60 35.87 -0.64 46.62
C ASN A 60 36.79 -0.48 45.40
N LEU A 61 36.93 -1.55 44.61
CA LEU A 61 37.76 -1.60 43.39
C LEU A 61 37.15 -0.80 42.22
N ILE A 62 35.83 -0.59 42.22
CA ILE A 62 35.15 0.18 41.17
C ILE A 62 35.18 1.67 41.54
N GLY A 63 35.63 2.50 40.59
CA GLY A 63 35.75 3.96 40.74
C GLY A 63 37.09 4.44 41.31
N SER A 64 37.96 3.53 41.75
CA SER A 64 39.33 3.80 42.19
C SER A 64 40.28 4.01 41.01
N ASP A 65 41.43 4.65 41.26
CA ASP A 65 42.51 4.81 40.30
C ASP A 65 43.34 3.52 40.21
N ILE A 66 43.49 2.99 38.99
CA ILE A 66 44.18 1.73 38.68
C ILE A 66 45.62 1.71 39.22
N ARG A 67 46.29 2.87 39.31
CA ARG A 67 47.67 2.99 39.82
C ARG A 67 47.79 2.53 41.27
N THR A 68 46.71 2.64 42.04
CA THR A 68 46.67 2.28 43.47
C THR A 68 46.96 0.81 43.73
N PHE A 69 46.72 -0.05 42.73
CA PHE A 69 46.86 -1.50 42.87
C PHE A 69 48.21 -2.05 42.40
N PHE A 70 48.97 -1.26 41.63
CA PHE A 70 50.22 -1.72 41.00
C PHE A 70 51.46 -0.92 41.40
N THR A 71 51.29 0.20 42.11
CA THR A 71 52.41 1.04 42.57
C THR A 71 52.41 1.14 44.11
N PRO A 72 53.50 0.78 44.81
CA PRO A 72 53.60 0.96 46.25
C PRO A 72 53.79 2.44 46.59
N GLY A 73 52.68 3.11 46.91
CA GLY A 73 52.58 4.33 47.72
C GLY A 73 53.59 5.46 47.50
N ASP A 74 53.17 6.48 46.75
CA ASP A 74 53.38 7.87 47.13
C ASP A 74 52.13 8.69 46.77
N ALA A 75 51.63 9.48 47.73
CA ALA A 75 50.42 10.28 47.56
C ALA A 75 50.59 11.46 46.58
N GLU A 76 51.83 11.81 46.22
CA GLU A 76 52.15 12.90 45.28
C GLU A 76 51.78 12.56 43.82
N ASP A 77 51.86 11.28 43.42
CA ASP A 77 51.53 10.79 42.07
C ASP A 77 50.02 10.83 41.75
N ARG A 78 49.18 10.99 42.77
CA ARG A 78 47.71 11.09 42.62
C ARG A 78 47.26 12.47 42.11
N SER A 79 48.16 13.44 42.05
CA SER A 79 47.88 14.84 41.65
C SER A 79 48.22 15.16 40.20
N THR A 80 48.92 14.25 39.51
CA THR A 80 49.28 14.35 38.09
C THR A 80 48.18 13.75 37.21
N ALA A 81 48.02 14.31 36.00
CA ALA A 81 47.10 13.75 35.00
C ALA A 81 47.52 12.31 34.68
N PHE A 82 46.55 11.41 34.52
CA PHE A 82 46.81 10.02 34.20
C PHE A 82 47.53 9.91 32.85
N ASP A 83 48.56 9.08 32.80
CA ASP A 83 49.30 8.72 31.60
C ASP A 83 49.45 7.20 31.56
N ALA A 84 48.92 6.58 30.52
CA ALA A 84 48.96 5.13 30.35
C ALA A 84 50.40 4.60 30.14
N GLU A 85 51.33 5.44 29.65
CA GLU A 85 52.75 5.07 29.50
C GLU A 85 53.48 5.01 30.85
N ALA A 86 52.91 5.60 31.91
CA ALA A 86 53.48 5.59 33.25
C ALA A 86 53.08 4.35 34.09
N LEU A 87 52.24 3.46 33.54
CA LEU A 87 51.88 2.20 34.20
C LEU A 87 53.09 1.25 34.24
N PRO A 88 53.19 0.37 35.27
CA PRO A 88 54.27 -0.62 35.37
C PRO A 88 54.15 -1.76 34.35
N PHE A 89 53.18 -1.67 33.43
CA PHE A 89 52.93 -2.61 32.35
C PHE A 89 52.47 -1.86 31.09
N PRO A 90 52.77 -2.39 29.90
CA PRO A 90 52.35 -1.79 28.64
C PRO A 90 50.86 -2.03 28.39
N VAL A 91 50.22 -1.09 27.69
CA VAL A 91 48.81 -1.16 27.25
C VAL A 91 48.66 -1.48 25.75
N ASP A 92 49.76 -1.88 25.12
CA ASP A 92 49.84 -2.19 23.68
C ASP A 92 49.50 -3.66 23.35
N GLY A 93 49.00 -4.41 24.33
CA GLY A 93 48.81 -5.84 24.19
C GLY A 93 50.13 -6.62 24.30
N SER A 94 51.15 -6.13 24.99
CA SER A 94 52.30 -6.93 25.41
C SER A 94 52.08 -7.49 26.82
N THR A 95 52.65 -8.65 27.11
CA THR A 95 52.59 -9.25 28.46
C THR A 95 53.74 -8.71 29.30
N ALA A 96 53.48 -8.37 30.56
CA ALA A 96 54.49 -7.92 31.53
C ALA A 96 54.37 -8.68 32.86
N LEU A 97 55.45 -8.68 33.64
CA LEU A 97 55.46 -9.15 35.03
C LEU A 97 55.53 -7.94 35.96
N VAL A 98 54.59 -7.86 36.90
CA VAL A 98 54.48 -6.78 37.87
C VAL A 98 54.46 -7.40 39.25
N THR A 99 55.20 -6.83 40.20
CA THR A 99 55.21 -7.32 41.59
C THR A 99 54.38 -6.37 42.44
N VAL A 100 53.36 -6.91 43.11
CA VAL A 100 52.49 -6.19 44.05
C VAL A 100 52.62 -6.81 45.45
N ALA A 101 52.11 -6.17 46.48
CA ALA A 101 52.08 -6.74 47.83
C ALA A 101 50.75 -7.47 48.05
N ASP A 102 50.76 -8.72 48.50
CA ASP A 102 49.55 -9.51 48.79
C ASP A 102 48.82 -9.06 50.08
N ALA A 103 47.74 -9.76 50.45
CA ALA A 103 46.96 -9.44 51.66
C ALA A 103 47.75 -9.57 52.98
N ALA A 104 48.86 -10.31 52.99
CA ALA A 104 49.78 -10.44 54.12
C ALA A 104 50.95 -9.44 54.06
N GLY A 105 51.07 -8.68 52.96
CA GLY A 105 52.18 -7.76 52.70
C GLY A 105 53.41 -8.42 52.09
N GLU A 106 53.30 -9.68 51.65
CA GLU A 106 54.36 -10.43 50.97
C GLU A 106 54.38 -10.10 49.46
N PRO A 107 55.54 -10.14 48.79
CA PRO A 107 55.61 -9.86 47.36
C PRO A 107 54.92 -10.95 46.53
N LEU A 108 53.94 -10.55 45.73
CA LEU A 108 53.22 -11.39 44.78
C LEU A 108 53.54 -10.94 43.35
N THR A 109 54.14 -11.83 42.55
CA THR A 109 54.37 -11.57 41.14
C THR A 109 53.11 -11.89 40.33
N LEU A 110 52.63 -10.88 39.61
CA LEU A 110 51.49 -10.95 38.72
C LEU A 110 51.96 -10.89 37.27
N ARG A 111 51.40 -11.75 36.43
CA ARG A 111 51.50 -11.63 34.98
C ARG A 111 50.30 -10.84 34.50
N VAL A 112 50.56 -9.77 33.77
CA VAL A 112 49.52 -8.85 33.31
C VAL A 112 49.60 -8.65 31.81
N ARG A 113 48.45 -8.50 31.18
CA ARG A 113 48.32 -8.06 29.79
C ARG A 113 47.19 -7.04 29.72
N SER A 114 47.49 -5.88 29.16
CA SER A 114 46.52 -4.81 28.96
C SER A 114 46.42 -4.49 27.48
N GLU A 115 45.19 -4.34 26.99
CA GLU A 115 44.89 -3.98 25.60
C GLU A 115 43.73 -2.99 25.56
N ARG A 116 43.68 -2.15 24.54
CA ARG A 116 42.64 -1.14 24.36
C ARG A 116 41.39 -1.79 23.76
N ALA A 117 40.21 -1.43 24.25
CA ALA A 117 38.91 -1.89 23.76
C ALA A 117 38.02 -0.72 23.35
N GLY A 118 37.63 -0.69 22.07
CA GLY A 118 36.54 0.10 21.48
C GLY A 118 36.62 1.64 21.52
N ALA A 119 35.76 2.28 20.73
CA ALA A 119 35.34 3.69 20.83
C ALA A 119 33.84 3.72 21.23
N PRO A 120 33.29 4.79 21.87
CA PRO A 120 33.84 6.12 22.13
C PRO A 120 34.51 6.31 23.51
N THR A 121 34.49 5.30 24.39
CA THR A 121 35.06 5.39 25.75
C THR A 121 36.57 5.12 25.81
N GLU A 122 37.16 4.51 24.76
CA GLU A 122 38.59 4.17 24.66
C GLU A 122 39.14 3.55 25.97
N ALA A 123 38.46 2.54 26.49
CA ALA A 123 38.80 1.85 27.73
C ALA A 123 39.92 0.81 27.53
N PHE A 124 40.56 0.40 28.62
CA PHE A 124 41.59 -0.64 28.64
C PHE A 124 41.10 -1.88 29.39
N VAL A 125 41.35 -3.05 28.83
CA VAL A 125 41.06 -4.36 29.42
C VAL A 125 42.36 -4.96 29.91
N LEU A 126 42.46 -5.10 31.23
CA LEU A 126 43.59 -5.67 31.93
C LEU A 126 43.22 -7.07 32.46
N VAL A 127 43.94 -8.08 32.01
CA VAL A 127 43.84 -9.45 32.54
C VAL A 127 45.09 -9.76 33.36
N VAL A 128 44.87 -10.30 34.55
CA VAL A 128 45.87 -10.51 35.59
C VAL A 128 45.84 -11.96 36.05
N VAL A 129 47.01 -12.60 36.06
CA VAL A 129 47.19 -13.98 36.50
C VAL A 129 48.31 -14.05 37.53
N PRO A 130 48.06 -14.55 38.75
CA PRO A 130 49.12 -14.78 39.74
C PRO A 130 50.14 -15.80 39.24
N VAL A 131 51.43 -15.52 39.40
CA VAL A 131 52.51 -16.46 39.08
C VAL A 131 52.92 -17.20 40.35
N SER A 132 52.84 -18.53 40.34
CA SER A 132 53.34 -19.37 41.45
C SER A 132 54.86 -19.57 41.38
N ASP A 133 55.53 -19.55 42.52
CA ASP A 133 57.00 -19.63 42.69
C ASP A 133 57.67 -20.97 42.34
N GLU A 134 56.90 -22.00 41.94
CA GLU A 134 57.49 -23.28 41.53
C GLU A 134 58.03 -23.19 40.10
N ALA A 135 59.18 -23.83 39.87
CA ALA A 135 59.92 -23.84 38.61
C ALA A 135 59.07 -24.32 37.42
N THR A 136 58.26 -23.41 36.86
CA THR A 136 57.45 -23.62 35.68
C THR A 136 58.36 -23.92 34.50
N SER A 137 58.06 -24.98 33.77
CA SER A 137 58.75 -25.28 32.51
C SER A 137 58.49 -24.13 31.51
N GLU A 138 59.46 -23.79 30.65
CA GLU A 138 59.26 -22.83 29.54
C GLU A 138 57.99 -23.13 28.71
N ARG A 139 57.55 -24.40 28.67
CA ARG A 139 56.30 -24.82 28.01
C ARG A 139 55.03 -24.41 28.74
N GLU A 140 55.03 -24.44 30.07
CA GLU A 140 53.89 -24.01 30.90
C GLU A 140 53.78 -22.49 30.90
N GLU A 141 54.93 -21.80 30.90
CA GLU A 141 54.98 -20.35 30.75
C GLU A 141 54.41 -19.92 29.39
N GLN A 142 54.88 -20.53 28.28
CA GLN A 142 54.37 -20.21 26.96
C GLN A 142 52.87 -20.53 26.81
N ARG A 143 52.39 -21.60 27.45
CA ARG A 143 50.98 -21.95 27.47
C ARG A 143 50.13 -20.91 28.21
N THR A 144 50.61 -20.45 29.37
CA THR A 144 49.92 -19.42 30.17
C THR A 144 49.85 -18.09 29.40
N ILE A 145 50.92 -17.72 28.69
CA ILE A 145 50.93 -16.53 27.82
C ILE A 145 49.89 -16.64 26.71
N GLU A 146 49.78 -17.81 26.07
CA GLU A 146 48.82 -18.03 24.98
C GLU A 146 47.36 -18.12 25.48
N GLU A 147 47.13 -18.66 26.67
CA GLU A 147 45.81 -18.64 27.33
C GLU A 147 45.42 -17.20 27.72
N LEU A 148 46.34 -16.43 28.30
CA LEU A 148 46.13 -15.02 28.65
C LEU A 148 45.85 -14.15 27.42
N ARG A 149 46.61 -14.36 26.34
CA ARG A 149 46.41 -13.66 25.06
C ARG A 149 45.02 -13.93 24.49
N ARG A 150 44.60 -15.20 24.50
CA ARG A 150 43.26 -15.59 24.03
C ARG A 150 42.16 -15.02 24.91
N ALA A 151 42.30 -15.07 26.24
CA ALA A 151 41.32 -14.50 27.17
C ALA A 151 41.16 -12.99 26.98
N ASN A 152 42.28 -12.26 26.87
CA ASN A 152 42.27 -10.81 26.64
C ASN A 152 41.68 -10.44 25.26
N LYS A 153 42.05 -11.15 24.19
CA LYS A 153 41.43 -10.96 22.84
C LYS A 153 39.92 -11.20 22.87
N ARG A 154 39.48 -12.29 23.50
CA ARG A 154 38.06 -12.65 23.62
C ARG A 154 37.24 -11.59 24.34
N LEU A 155 37.78 -11.05 25.42
CA LEU A 155 37.14 -9.99 26.20
C LEU A 155 37.08 -8.67 25.43
N SER A 156 38.19 -8.24 24.84
CA SER A 156 38.24 -6.99 24.05
C SER A 156 37.30 -7.04 22.86
N GLY A 157 37.26 -8.15 22.13
CA GLY A 157 36.33 -8.33 21.01
C GLY A 157 34.86 -8.38 21.45
N ALA A 158 34.55 -9.08 22.55
CA ALA A 158 33.19 -9.08 23.11
C ALA A 158 32.73 -7.66 23.55
N LEU A 159 33.64 -6.86 24.09
CA LEU A 159 33.40 -5.46 24.44
C LEU A 159 33.19 -4.60 23.19
N ASN A 160 34.00 -4.77 22.14
CA ASN A 160 33.81 -4.06 20.87
C ASN A 160 32.44 -4.35 20.27
N ILE A 161 31.98 -5.60 20.28
CA ILE A 161 30.63 -5.96 19.82
C ILE A 161 29.55 -5.19 20.58
N VAL A 162 29.66 -5.12 21.90
CA VAL A 162 28.67 -4.42 22.74
C VAL A 162 28.72 -2.91 22.53
N LEU A 163 29.91 -2.33 22.37
CA LEU A 163 30.10 -0.89 22.21
C LEU A 163 29.75 -0.40 20.80
N ASP A 164 30.23 -1.06 19.75
CA ASP A 164 30.02 -0.66 18.36
C ASP A 164 28.54 -0.79 17.92
N THR A 165 27.79 -1.66 18.58
CA THR A 165 26.34 -1.81 18.34
C THR A 165 25.52 -0.66 18.93
N LEU A 166 26.02 0.07 19.92
CA LEU A 166 25.34 1.26 20.46
C LEU A 166 25.32 2.43 19.47
N ASP A 167 26.32 2.50 18.57
CA ASP A 167 26.52 3.60 17.63
C ASP A 167 26.01 3.31 16.20
N SER A 168 25.39 2.14 15.98
CA SER A 168 25.02 1.67 14.64
C SER A 168 23.54 1.93 14.31
N GLU A 169 23.26 2.88 13.41
CA GLU A 169 21.91 3.18 12.92
C GLU A 169 21.43 2.25 11.78
N ASN A 170 22.35 1.52 11.13
CA ASN A 170 22.06 0.67 9.98
C ASN A 170 22.27 -0.82 10.33
N MET A 171 21.19 -1.60 10.25
CA MET A 171 21.22 -3.04 10.55
C MET A 171 22.20 -3.83 9.67
N GLY A 172 22.27 -3.57 8.36
CA GLY A 172 23.18 -4.30 7.48
C GLY A 172 24.64 -4.13 7.92
N GLN A 173 25.01 -2.88 8.26
CA GLN A 173 26.34 -2.57 8.80
C GLN A 173 26.53 -3.16 10.20
N LEU A 174 25.50 -3.14 11.05
CA LEU A 174 25.53 -3.76 12.37
C LEU A 174 25.80 -5.26 12.25
N LEU A 175 25.05 -5.97 11.41
CA LEU A 175 25.20 -7.41 11.21
C LEU A 175 26.58 -7.76 10.67
N GLU A 176 27.05 -7.06 9.63
CA GLU A 176 28.38 -7.26 9.07
C GLU A 176 29.49 -7.05 10.10
N ARG A 177 29.41 -5.99 10.92
CA ARG A 177 30.37 -5.72 11.98
C ARG A 177 30.33 -6.79 13.07
N VAL A 178 29.14 -7.14 13.55
CA VAL A 178 28.97 -8.13 14.62
C VAL A 178 29.52 -9.49 14.20
N ILE A 179 29.19 -9.99 13.01
CA ILE A 179 29.69 -11.31 12.57
C ILE A 179 31.20 -11.29 12.29
N ALA A 180 31.74 -10.17 11.81
CA ALA A 180 33.18 -10.02 11.59
C ALA A 180 33.95 -9.98 12.92
N GLU A 181 33.47 -9.20 13.88
CA GLU A 181 34.08 -9.09 15.20
C GLU A 181 33.96 -10.42 15.96
N ILE A 182 32.82 -11.12 15.88
CA ILE A 182 32.66 -12.48 16.43
C ILE A 182 33.68 -13.43 15.79
N ALA A 183 33.85 -13.39 14.47
CA ALA A 183 34.82 -14.26 13.80
C ALA A 183 36.25 -13.98 14.24
N ASP A 184 36.64 -12.71 14.36
CA ASP A 184 37.99 -12.35 14.82
C ASP A 184 38.22 -12.70 16.29
N THR A 185 37.25 -12.38 17.15
CA THR A 185 37.24 -12.70 18.59
C THR A 185 37.44 -14.20 18.82
N MET A 186 36.81 -15.02 17.98
CA MET A 186 36.86 -16.47 18.05
C MET A 186 38.04 -17.09 17.28
N GLU A 187 38.82 -16.29 16.54
CA GLU A 187 39.84 -16.78 15.59
C GLU A 187 39.25 -17.83 14.62
N ALA A 188 38.02 -17.58 14.17
CA ALA A 188 37.27 -18.43 13.26
C ALA A 188 37.59 -18.13 11.80
N ASP A 189 37.40 -19.13 10.92
CA ASP A 189 37.54 -18.92 9.48
C ASP A 189 36.39 -18.06 8.92
N GLY A 190 35.26 -18.00 9.62
CA GLY A 190 34.17 -17.08 9.33
C GLY A 190 32.93 -17.31 10.18
N SER A 191 31.96 -16.42 10.00
CA SER A 191 30.67 -16.44 10.71
C SER A 191 29.49 -16.17 9.77
N LEU A 192 28.35 -16.75 10.09
CA LEU A 192 27.06 -16.58 9.41
C LEU A 192 26.03 -16.07 10.42
N ILE A 193 25.09 -15.25 9.99
CA ILE A 193 23.91 -14.92 10.79
C ILE A 193 22.63 -15.15 9.99
N TYR A 194 21.74 -15.95 10.58
CA TYR A 194 20.39 -16.16 10.12
C TYR A 194 19.41 -15.38 11.01
N LEU A 195 18.37 -14.77 10.44
CA LEU A 195 17.27 -14.16 11.20
C LEU A 195 16.01 -15.00 11.02
N ALA A 196 15.24 -15.14 12.10
CA ALA A 196 14.00 -15.90 12.09
C ALA A 196 12.84 -15.07 11.53
N GLU A 197 12.12 -15.67 10.60
CA GLU A 197 10.94 -15.11 9.95
C GLU A 197 9.77 -16.11 10.00
N HIS A 198 8.62 -15.79 9.40
CA HIS A 198 7.41 -16.60 9.54
C HIS A 198 7.53 -18.04 8.99
N ASP A 199 8.45 -18.25 8.06
CA ASP A 199 8.63 -19.49 7.28
C ASP A 199 9.96 -20.22 7.58
N GLY A 200 10.91 -19.57 8.24
CA GLY A 200 12.16 -20.18 8.67
C GLY A 200 13.26 -19.16 8.98
N PHE A 201 14.51 -19.61 8.85
CA PHE A 201 15.72 -18.84 9.09
C PHE A 201 16.34 -18.38 7.77
N HIS A 202 16.46 -17.07 7.58
CA HIS A 202 17.01 -16.45 6.37
C HIS A 202 18.41 -15.93 6.62
N LEU A 203 19.33 -16.14 5.69
CA LEU A 203 20.71 -15.68 5.81
C LEU A 203 20.77 -14.16 5.56
N HIS A 204 21.13 -13.41 6.59
CA HIS A 204 21.21 -11.94 6.54
C HIS A 204 22.64 -11.41 6.58
N GLY A 205 23.64 -12.25 6.86
CA GLY A 205 25.04 -11.83 6.83
C GLY A 205 26.05 -12.98 6.79
N THR A 206 27.18 -12.74 6.12
CA THR A 206 28.33 -13.66 6.06
C THR A 206 29.63 -12.88 6.15
N THR A 207 30.66 -13.40 6.80
CA THR A 207 31.99 -12.78 6.76
C THR A 207 32.62 -12.87 5.36
N GLU A 208 33.41 -11.86 4.98
CA GLU A 208 34.05 -11.78 3.65
C GLU A 208 34.90 -13.03 3.33
N SER A 209 35.57 -13.58 4.35
CA SER A 209 36.40 -14.80 4.29
C SER A 209 35.67 -16.05 3.78
N ILE A 210 34.33 -16.06 3.84
CA ILE A 210 33.48 -17.15 3.39
C ILE A 210 32.40 -16.74 2.39
N ALA A 211 32.37 -15.48 1.94
CA ALA A 211 31.34 -14.97 1.02
C ALA A 211 31.21 -15.75 -0.30
N ARG A 212 32.29 -16.44 -0.74
CA ARG A 212 32.30 -17.31 -1.94
C ARG A 212 32.02 -18.78 -1.64
N SER A 213 31.78 -19.13 -0.38
CA SER A 213 31.50 -20.50 0.04
C SER A 213 30.00 -20.77 -0.08
N SER A 214 29.63 -22.03 -0.29
CA SER A 214 28.22 -22.44 -0.38
C SER A 214 27.61 -22.52 1.02
N ALA A 215 26.95 -21.44 1.47
CA ALA A 215 26.12 -21.43 2.68
C ALA A 215 24.62 -21.48 2.29
N PRO A 216 23.77 -22.17 3.07
CA PRO A 216 22.32 -22.14 2.86
C PRO A 216 21.80 -20.69 2.98
N ARG A 217 21.06 -20.20 1.99
CA ARG A 217 20.42 -18.86 2.07
C ARG A 217 19.13 -18.87 2.90
N PHE A 218 18.48 -20.03 2.99
CA PHE A 218 17.25 -20.24 3.74
C PHE A 218 17.25 -21.64 4.36
N VAL A 219 16.77 -21.73 5.60
CA VAL A 219 16.55 -22.97 6.34
C VAL A 219 15.14 -22.91 6.92
N GLY A 220 14.20 -23.66 6.35
CA GLY A 220 12.83 -23.75 6.88
C GLY A 220 12.80 -24.32 8.29
N TYR A 221 11.73 -24.05 9.05
CA TYR A 221 11.59 -24.62 10.39
C TYR A 221 11.56 -26.15 10.38
N GLY A 222 12.18 -26.78 11.37
CA GLY A 222 12.11 -28.22 11.59
C GLY A 222 13.26 -29.01 10.93
N HIS A 223 14.23 -28.33 10.35
CA HIS A 223 15.55 -28.87 10.04
C HIS A 223 16.41 -28.98 11.32
N LEU A 224 17.55 -29.68 11.21
CA LEU A 224 18.17 -30.28 12.39
C LEU A 224 18.88 -29.27 13.30
N ILE A 225 19.72 -28.38 12.76
CA ILE A 225 20.63 -27.54 13.58
C ILE A 225 19.85 -26.55 14.42
N GLU A 226 18.85 -25.90 13.84
CA GLU A 226 18.00 -24.95 14.55
C GLU A 226 17.09 -25.63 15.58
N ASN A 227 16.58 -26.83 15.29
CA ASN A 227 15.83 -27.63 16.26
C ASN A 227 16.71 -28.00 17.46
N LEU A 228 17.95 -28.44 17.21
CA LEU A 228 18.89 -28.75 18.29
C LEU A 228 19.12 -27.52 19.18
N CYS A 229 19.32 -26.35 18.58
CA CYS A 229 19.51 -25.11 19.34
C CYS A 229 18.24 -24.70 20.11
N ALA A 230 17.06 -24.94 19.54
CA ALA A 230 15.78 -24.67 20.18
C ALA A 230 15.54 -25.56 21.41
N ASP A 231 15.94 -26.84 21.35
CA ASP A 231 15.76 -27.80 22.44
C ASP A 231 16.70 -27.54 23.61
N THR A 232 17.94 -27.09 23.34
CA THR A 232 18.96 -26.89 24.39
C THR A 232 18.95 -25.50 25.02
N GLY A 233 18.53 -24.47 24.28
CA GLY A 233 18.43 -23.10 24.79
C GLY A 233 19.77 -22.37 24.98
N HIS A 234 20.88 -22.93 24.49
CA HIS A 234 22.22 -22.36 24.57
C HIS A 234 23.06 -22.78 23.36
N ALA A 235 24.20 -22.11 23.16
CA ALA A 235 25.07 -22.38 22.03
C ALA A 235 25.59 -23.84 22.02
N LEU A 236 25.69 -24.41 20.82
CA LEU A 236 26.02 -25.82 20.62
C LEU A 236 27.34 -25.98 19.89
N ARG A 237 28.18 -26.88 20.39
CA ARG A 237 29.45 -27.24 19.75
C ARG A 237 29.21 -28.39 18.78
N LEU A 238 29.28 -28.10 17.48
CA LEU A 238 28.94 -29.04 16.42
C LEU A 238 30.14 -29.33 15.51
N ARG A 239 30.20 -30.57 15.01
CA ARG A 239 31.28 -31.01 14.12
C ARG A 239 30.77 -31.94 13.04
N VAL A 240 31.05 -31.61 11.78
CA VAL A 240 30.68 -32.44 10.63
C VAL A 240 31.68 -33.59 10.51
N ALA A 241 31.20 -34.83 10.63
CA ALA A 241 32.02 -36.01 10.50
C ALA A 241 32.49 -36.19 9.05
N PRO A 242 33.66 -36.83 8.82
CA PRO A 242 34.10 -37.19 7.48
C PRO A 242 33.07 -38.12 6.81
N PRO A 243 32.85 -37.99 5.49
CA PRO A 243 31.85 -38.79 4.78
C PRO A 243 32.20 -40.28 4.84
N ASN A 244 31.19 -41.14 4.99
CA ASN A 244 31.38 -42.58 5.05
C ASN A 244 31.94 -43.09 3.70
N PRO A 245 32.95 -43.98 3.69
CA PRO A 245 33.46 -44.60 2.47
C PRO A 245 32.41 -45.28 1.59
N GLN A 246 31.24 -45.63 2.11
CA GLN A 246 30.12 -46.17 1.34
C GLN A 246 29.37 -45.06 0.56
N ASP A 247 29.13 -43.90 1.17
CA ASP A 247 28.44 -42.78 0.54
C ASP A 247 29.27 -42.14 -0.58
N LEU A 248 30.60 -42.12 -0.40
CA LEU A 248 31.54 -41.69 -1.44
C LEU A 248 31.47 -42.57 -2.70
N ARG A 249 31.12 -43.86 -2.57
CA ARG A 249 30.96 -44.78 -3.71
C ARG A 249 29.65 -44.58 -4.47
N ALA A 250 28.63 -44.02 -3.84
CA ALA A 250 27.34 -43.70 -4.46
C ALA A 250 27.40 -42.44 -5.35
N GLY A 251 28.51 -41.70 -5.33
CA GLY A 251 28.79 -40.58 -6.25
C GLY A 251 28.10 -39.26 -5.92
N ARG A 252 27.17 -39.24 -4.95
CA ARG A 252 26.52 -38.00 -4.49
C ARG A 252 26.18 -38.08 -2.99
N LEU A 253 26.84 -37.24 -2.20
CA LEU A 253 26.52 -37.05 -0.78
C LEU A 253 25.23 -36.24 -0.66
N THR A 254 24.18 -36.85 -0.11
CA THR A 254 22.89 -36.17 0.12
C THR A 254 22.73 -35.71 1.57
N SER A 255 23.38 -36.41 2.51
CA SER A 255 23.46 -36.10 3.93
C SER A 255 24.89 -36.27 4.47
N ARG A 256 25.14 -35.72 5.67
CA ARG A 256 26.36 -35.91 6.46
C ARG A 256 26.00 -36.04 7.94
N ASP A 257 26.81 -36.80 8.66
CA ASP A 257 26.75 -36.89 10.11
C ASP A 257 27.30 -35.62 10.76
N VAL A 258 26.54 -35.04 11.67
CA VAL A 258 26.90 -33.93 12.54
C VAL A 258 26.93 -34.44 13.97
N VAL A 259 28.06 -34.24 14.63
CA VAL A 259 28.30 -34.67 16.00
C VAL A 259 28.13 -33.47 16.93
N ASN A 260 27.33 -33.64 17.98
CA ASN A 260 27.30 -32.71 19.11
C ASN A 260 28.47 -33.05 20.04
N ASP A 261 29.40 -32.11 20.23
CA ASP A 261 30.61 -32.34 21.03
C ASP A 261 30.34 -32.38 22.54
N ASP A 262 29.23 -31.80 22.98
CA ASP A 262 28.76 -31.82 24.37
C ASP A 262 28.13 -33.18 24.73
N THR A 263 27.18 -33.66 23.92
CA THR A 263 26.41 -34.90 24.20
C THR A 263 26.99 -36.15 23.57
N ARG A 264 27.89 -36.01 22.58
CA ARG A 264 28.42 -37.08 21.72
C ARG A 264 27.37 -37.76 20.82
N GLU A 265 26.17 -37.20 20.73
CA GLU A 265 25.15 -37.68 19.82
C GLU A 265 25.50 -37.34 18.36
N VAL A 266 25.06 -38.20 17.44
CA VAL A 266 25.31 -38.08 16.02
C VAL A 266 23.98 -37.94 15.31
N TYR A 267 23.88 -36.92 14.46
CA TYR A 267 22.67 -36.56 13.76
C TYR A 267 22.92 -36.48 12.26
N GLU A 268 22.01 -37.02 11.46
CA GLU A 268 22.12 -36.98 10.00
C GLU A 268 21.48 -35.69 9.45
N VAL A 269 22.26 -34.86 8.76
CA VAL A 269 21.82 -33.57 8.20
C VAL A 269 21.99 -33.57 6.69
N ALA A 270 20.97 -33.09 5.97
CA ALA A 270 21.09 -32.91 4.52
C ALA A 270 22.19 -31.90 4.17
N VAL A 271 23.03 -32.20 3.18
CA VAL A 271 24.20 -31.38 2.80
C VAL A 271 23.81 -29.93 2.48
N ARG A 272 22.60 -29.70 1.96
CA ARG A 272 22.08 -28.38 1.61
C ARG A 272 21.76 -27.47 2.81
N HIS A 273 21.66 -28.02 4.02
CA HIS A 273 21.40 -27.26 5.25
C HIS A 273 22.67 -27.13 6.10
N LEU A 274 23.81 -27.65 5.65
CA LEU A 274 25.06 -27.57 6.40
C LEU A 274 25.80 -26.28 6.08
N PRO A 275 26.40 -25.63 7.09
CA PRO A 275 27.30 -24.52 6.85
C PRO A 275 28.62 -24.97 6.19
N PRO A 276 29.41 -24.03 5.64
CA PRO A 276 30.69 -24.31 4.99
C PRO A 276 31.83 -24.59 6.01
N PHE A 277 31.53 -25.27 7.12
CA PHE A 277 32.44 -25.51 8.23
C PHE A 277 32.58 -27.00 8.56
N VAL A 278 33.74 -27.39 9.08
CA VAL A 278 34.00 -28.73 9.64
C VAL A 278 33.72 -28.75 11.14
N SER A 279 34.10 -27.70 11.85
CA SER A 279 33.77 -27.49 13.27
C SER A 279 33.10 -26.13 13.40
N PHE A 280 32.02 -26.02 14.15
CA PHE A 280 31.32 -24.74 14.32
C PHE A 280 30.54 -24.69 15.63
N ILE A 281 30.30 -23.48 16.11
CA ILE A 281 29.41 -23.20 17.23
C ILE A 281 28.13 -22.58 16.65
N ALA A 282 27.00 -23.23 16.91
CA ALA A 282 25.69 -22.69 16.57
C ALA A 282 25.12 -21.96 17.79
N VAL A 283 24.91 -20.65 17.68
CA VAL A 283 24.56 -19.74 18.77
C VAL A 283 23.14 -19.21 18.55
N PRO A 284 22.14 -19.67 19.33
CA PRO A 284 20.79 -19.14 19.21
C PRO A 284 20.66 -17.80 19.94
N VAL A 285 20.03 -16.83 19.28
CA VAL A 285 19.62 -15.55 19.85
C VAL A 285 18.16 -15.61 20.23
N TRP A 286 17.88 -15.58 21.53
CA TRP A 286 16.53 -15.74 22.09
C TRP A 286 15.90 -14.40 22.42
N PHE A 287 14.63 -14.25 22.08
CA PHE A 287 13.78 -13.16 22.57
C PHE A 287 12.35 -13.64 22.76
N GLY A 288 11.75 -13.34 23.92
CA GLY A 288 10.35 -13.71 24.19
C GLY A 288 10.05 -15.22 24.14
N GLY A 289 11.05 -16.08 24.36
CA GLY A 289 10.90 -17.53 24.31
C GLY A 289 10.97 -18.13 22.90
N GLN A 290 11.37 -17.35 21.90
CA GLN A 290 11.61 -17.81 20.53
C GLN A 290 13.03 -17.44 20.09
N ILE A 291 13.61 -18.23 19.19
CA ILE A 291 14.87 -17.88 18.53
C ILE A 291 14.55 -16.84 17.45
N ILE A 292 15.15 -15.66 17.55
CA ILE A 292 15.01 -14.57 16.56
C ILE A 292 16.19 -14.50 15.59
N ALA A 293 17.32 -15.12 15.93
CA ALA A 293 18.47 -15.26 15.05
C ALA A 293 19.30 -16.49 15.42
N LEU A 294 20.01 -17.06 14.45
CA LEU A 294 20.97 -18.15 14.65
C LEU A 294 22.31 -17.71 14.07
N ILE A 295 23.33 -17.59 14.91
CA ILE A 295 24.69 -17.24 14.49
C ILE A 295 25.52 -18.51 14.43
N GLU A 296 26.19 -18.76 13.32
CA GLU A 296 27.09 -19.90 13.18
C GLU A 296 28.52 -19.40 13.02
N VAL A 297 29.39 -19.76 13.96
CA VAL A 297 30.81 -19.38 13.97
C VAL A 297 31.64 -20.61 13.70
N GLY A 298 32.46 -20.63 12.66
CA GLY A 298 33.04 -21.89 12.21
C GLY A 298 34.44 -21.87 11.60
N TRP A 299 35.02 -23.07 11.58
CA TRP A 299 36.34 -23.39 11.10
C TRP A 299 36.24 -24.40 9.96
N LYS A 300 36.98 -24.17 8.89
CA LYS A 300 37.09 -25.03 7.69
C LYS A 300 37.89 -26.31 7.99
N THR A 301 38.55 -26.36 9.13
CA THR A 301 39.32 -27.52 9.61
C THR A 301 38.80 -28.03 10.96
N VAL A 302 39.30 -29.19 11.40
CA VAL A 302 38.96 -29.71 12.73
C VAL A 302 39.58 -28.79 13.79
N HIS A 303 38.74 -28.12 14.57
CA HIS A 303 39.14 -27.17 15.60
C HIS A 303 38.57 -27.60 16.97
N PRO A 304 39.37 -27.59 18.06
CA PRO A 304 38.90 -27.92 19.39
C PRO A 304 38.00 -26.79 19.94
N LEU A 305 36.72 -27.08 20.15
CA LEU A 305 35.75 -26.11 20.67
C LEU A 305 35.75 -26.13 22.20
N ASN A 306 36.01 -25.00 22.87
CA ASN A 306 35.98 -24.90 24.35
C ASN A 306 34.57 -24.54 24.86
N SER A 307 34.21 -24.96 26.09
CA SER A 307 32.96 -24.58 26.73
C SER A 307 32.90 -23.10 27.14
N ASP A 308 34.05 -22.48 27.40
CA ASP A 308 34.10 -21.05 27.76
C ASP A 308 33.71 -20.17 26.56
N ASP A 309 34.03 -20.63 25.34
CA ASP A 309 33.70 -19.99 24.07
C ASP A 309 32.19 -19.95 23.86
N THR A 310 31.53 -21.07 24.14
CA THR A 310 30.07 -21.21 24.11
C THR A 310 29.40 -20.23 25.08
N ARG A 311 29.90 -20.14 26.33
CA ARG A 311 29.34 -19.21 27.34
C ARG A 311 29.52 -17.74 26.96
N LEU A 312 30.66 -17.40 26.36
CA LEU A 312 30.92 -16.06 25.87
C LEU A 312 29.93 -15.67 24.77
N LEU A 313 29.76 -16.56 23.79
CA LEU A 313 28.83 -16.34 22.69
C LEU A 313 27.37 -16.30 23.16
N ASP A 314 26.97 -17.08 24.17
CA ASP A 314 25.65 -16.98 24.79
C ASP A 314 25.42 -15.61 25.47
N SER A 315 26.45 -15.04 26.10
CA SER A 315 26.34 -13.72 26.73
C SER A 315 26.23 -12.61 25.68
N ILE A 316 27.01 -12.68 24.60
CA ILE A 316 26.91 -11.78 23.45
C ILE A 316 25.53 -11.92 22.80
N SER A 317 25.06 -13.14 22.58
CA SER A 317 23.75 -13.45 22.02
C SER A 317 22.61 -12.82 22.82
N ASN A 318 22.64 -12.95 24.16
CA ASN A 318 21.63 -12.34 25.03
C ASN A 318 21.59 -10.80 24.89
N TYR A 319 22.73 -10.15 24.72
CA TYR A 319 22.78 -8.71 24.48
C TYR A 319 22.27 -8.33 23.09
N LEU A 320 22.73 -9.06 22.06
CA LEU A 320 22.27 -8.88 20.69
C LEU A 320 20.76 -9.09 20.56
N SER A 321 20.13 -9.90 21.43
CA SER A 321 18.69 -10.14 21.38
C SER A 321 17.85 -8.86 21.42
N VAL A 322 18.20 -7.92 22.29
CA VAL A 322 17.46 -6.65 22.44
C VAL A 322 17.75 -5.72 21.26
N GLN A 323 19.02 -5.64 20.86
CA GLN A 323 19.46 -4.76 19.77
C GLN A 323 18.90 -5.20 18.41
N LEU A 324 18.93 -6.51 18.14
CA LEU A 324 18.40 -7.08 16.91
C LEU A 324 16.88 -6.90 16.82
N VAL A 325 16.13 -7.02 17.92
CA VAL A 325 14.67 -6.75 17.89
C VAL A 325 14.38 -5.29 17.54
N GLY A 326 15.09 -4.35 18.15
CA GLY A 326 14.93 -2.92 17.87
C GLY A 326 15.20 -2.59 16.40
N ALA A 327 16.33 -3.07 15.88
CA ALA A 327 16.72 -2.82 14.50
C ALA A 327 15.82 -3.60 13.50
N LEU A 328 15.41 -4.84 13.79
CA LEU A 328 14.47 -5.62 12.96
C LEU A 328 13.09 -4.94 12.88
N SER A 329 12.60 -4.44 14.00
CA SER A 329 11.33 -3.69 14.05
C SER A 329 11.41 -2.42 13.21
N THR A 330 12.55 -1.71 13.27
CA THR A 330 12.80 -0.49 12.50
C THR A 330 12.83 -0.79 10.99
N MET A 331 13.57 -1.83 10.56
CA MET A 331 13.62 -2.26 9.16
C MET A 331 12.25 -2.67 8.62
N ARG A 332 11.51 -3.50 9.36
CA ARG A 332 10.15 -3.92 8.97
C ARG A 332 9.22 -2.72 8.82
N THR A 333 9.37 -1.73 9.70
CA THR A 333 8.58 -0.48 9.62
C THR A 333 8.97 0.34 8.39
N GLN A 334 10.26 0.48 8.11
CA GLN A 334 10.75 1.19 6.92
C GLN A 334 10.27 0.53 5.62
N ARG A 335 10.51 -0.78 5.47
CA ARG A 335 10.07 -1.56 4.29
C ARG A 335 8.56 -1.45 4.08
N ARG A 336 7.78 -1.51 5.16
CA ARG A 336 6.31 -1.32 5.10
C ARG A 336 5.92 0.07 4.61
N ASN A 337 6.63 1.11 5.04
CA ASN A 337 6.36 2.48 4.60
C ASN A 337 6.71 2.67 3.12
N GLU A 338 7.86 2.16 2.66
CA GLU A 338 8.28 2.19 1.26
C GLU A 338 7.22 1.52 0.35
N LEU A 339 6.81 0.29 0.68
CA LEU A 339 5.80 -0.42 -0.10
C LEU A 339 4.41 0.25 -0.01
N ARG A 340 4.10 0.92 1.11
CA ARG A 340 2.85 1.68 1.25
C ARG A 340 2.84 2.94 0.37
N GLU A 341 3.98 3.63 0.24
CA GLU A 341 4.12 4.77 -0.68
C GLU A 341 3.97 4.33 -2.13
N LEU A 342 4.61 3.21 -2.51
CA LEU A 342 4.43 2.61 -3.83
C LEU A 342 2.96 2.29 -4.12
N ALA A 343 2.25 1.66 -3.18
CA ALA A 343 0.84 1.35 -3.33
C ALA A 343 -0.04 2.61 -3.53
N LEU A 344 0.33 3.73 -2.90
CA LEU A 344 -0.35 5.01 -3.07
C LEU A 344 -0.07 5.65 -4.43
N ASP A 345 1.17 5.61 -4.90
CA ASP A 345 1.54 6.10 -6.24
C ASP A 345 0.81 5.32 -7.34
N VAL A 346 0.86 3.99 -7.26
CA VAL A 346 0.12 3.09 -8.15
C VAL A 346 -1.37 3.44 -8.20
N ARG A 347 -1.99 3.65 -7.04
CA ARG A 347 -3.41 4.05 -6.96
C ARG A 347 -3.66 5.39 -7.67
N ASN A 348 -2.80 6.38 -7.44
CA ASN A 348 -2.97 7.70 -8.04
C ASN A 348 -2.83 7.65 -9.56
N ARG A 349 -1.86 6.91 -10.09
CA ARG A 349 -1.65 6.70 -11.54
C ARG A 349 -2.81 5.97 -12.20
N LEU A 350 -3.30 4.89 -11.57
CA LEU A 350 -4.47 4.16 -12.06
C LEU A 350 -5.72 5.07 -12.09
N THR A 351 -5.90 5.91 -11.07
CA THR A 351 -7.03 6.85 -10.99
C THR A 351 -6.95 7.90 -12.09
N ALA A 352 -5.75 8.47 -12.32
CA ALA A 352 -5.53 9.42 -13.40
C ALA A 352 -5.77 8.79 -14.79
N ALA A 353 -5.30 7.56 -15.00
CA ALA A 353 -5.48 6.84 -16.26
C ALA A 353 -6.94 6.50 -16.55
N ALA A 354 -7.73 6.18 -15.52
CA ALA A 354 -9.17 5.92 -15.64
C ALA A 354 -9.97 7.17 -16.05
N GLY A 355 -9.52 8.37 -15.67
CA GLY A 355 -10.19 9.64 -16.01
C GLY A 355 -9.92 10.16 -17.43
N ALA A 356 -8.80 9.76 -18.06
CA ALA A 356 -8.32 10.38 -19.29
C ALA A 356 -8.94 9.80 -20.58
N GLN A 357 -8.99 8.47 -20.73
CA GLN A 357 -9.50 7.79 -21.94
C GLN A 357 -10.06 6.40 -21.62
N GLU A 358 -10.96 5.91 -22.48
CA GLU A 358 -11.57 4.59 -22.39
C GLU A 358 -10.49 3.49 -22.46
N GLY A 359 -10.48 2.57 -21.48
CA GLY A 359 -9.45 1.54 -21.35
C GLY A 359 -8.07 2.05 -20.88
N GLY A 360 -7.98 3.31 -20.43
CA GLY A 360 -6.73 3.92 -19.96
C GLY A 360 -6.09 3.15 -18.81
N ALA A 361 -6.88 2.73 -17.81
CA ALA A 361 -6.40 1.92 -16.70
C ALA A 361 -5.78 0.59 -17.19
N SER A 362 -6.41 -0.13 -18.13
CA SER A 362 -5.88 -1.40 -18.65
C SER A 362 -4.55 -1.25 -19.39
N ARG A 363 -4.23 -0.07 -19.93
CA ARG A 363 -2.96 0.20 -20.62
C ARG A 363 -1.80 0.42 -19.65
N VAL A 364 -2.06 0.95 -18.47
CA VAL A 364 -1.02 1.24 -17.46
C VAL A 364 -0.75 0.02 -16.57
N LEU A 365 -1.68 -0.94 -16.50
CA LEU A 365 -1.53 -2.16 -15.68
C LEU A 365 -0.21 -2.93 -15.92
N PRO A 366 0.26 -3.18 -17.16
CA PRO A 366 1.53 -3.89 -17.35
C PRO A 366 2.73 -3.17 -16.72
N GLU A 367 2.77 -1.83 -16.85
CA GLU A 367 3.83 -0.99 -16.28
C GLU A 367 3.79 -0.98 -14.74
N VAL A 368 2.59 -0.81 -14.17
CA VAL A 368 2.37 -0.91 -12.71
C VAL A 368 2.81 -2.26 -12.17
N MET A 369 2.40 -3.35 -12.83
CA MET A 369 2.71 -4.70 -12.35
C MET A 369 4.21 -4.99 -12.43
N GLN A 370 4.90 -4.44 -13.43
CA GLN A 370 6.36 -4.52 -13.55
C GLN A 370 7.06 -3.78 -12.40
N GLU A 371 6.63 -2.56 -12.09
CA GLU A 371 7.19 -1.77 -10.97
C GLU A 371 6.96 -2.44 -9.61
N VAL A 372 5.76 -3.00 -9.40
CA VAL A 372 5.48 -3.80 -8.20
C VAL A 372 6.39 -5.03 -8.14
N ALA A 373 6.66 -5.67 -9.27
CA ALA A 373 7.57 -6.81 -9.32
C ALA A 373 9.01 -6.43 -8.97
N GLU A 374 9.50 -5.29 -9.49
CA GLU A 374 10.82 -4.75 -9.17
C GLU A 374 10.96 -4.42 -7.68
N ALA A 375 9.95 -3.78 -7.09
CA ALA A 375 9.93 -3.50 -5.64
C ALA A 375 9.95 -4.78 -4.80
N LEU A 376 9.36 -5.86 -5.31
CA LEU A 376 9.30 -7.17 -4.68
C LEU A 376 10.47 -8.10 -5.07
N ASP A 377 11.48 -7.62 -5.80
CA ASP A 377 12.57 -8.47 -6.35
C ASP A 377 12.04 -9.76 -7.01
N ALA A 378 10.97 -9.62 -7.79
CA ALA A 378 10.25 -10.72 -8.42
C ALA A 378 10.11 -10.48 -9.93
N VAL A 379 9.92 -11.56 -10.67
CA VAL A 379 9.52 -11.50 -12.08
C VAL A 379 8.01 -11.63 -12.15
N VAL A 380 7.36 -10.71 -12.87
CA VAL A 380 5.91 -10.76 -13.08
C VAL A 380 5.54 -11.44 -14.38
N TYR A 381 4.54 -12.31 -14.33
CA TYR A 381 4.00 -13.00 -15.48
C TYR A 381 2.49 -12.80 -15.58
N PRO A 382 1.97 -12.25 -16.70
CA PRO A 382 0.54 -12.21 -16.94
C PRO A 382 0.02 -13.62 -17.25
N VAL A 383 -1.07 -14.00 -16.60
CA VAL A 383 -1.77 -15.26 -16.84
C VAL A 383 -2.96 -15.01 -17.74
N VAL A 384 -3.08 -15.80 -18.81
CA VAL A 384 -4.15 -15.72 -19.80
C VAL A 384 -4.88 -17.07 -19.83
N CYS A 385 -6.21 -17.07 -19.93
CA CYS A 385 -6.94 -18.32 -20.15
C CYS A 385 -6.86 -18.73 -21.63
N CYS A 386 -6.49 -19.98 -21.90
CA CYS A 386 -6.55 -20.54 -23.25
C CYS A 386 -8.01 -20.67 -23.70
N GLU A 387 -8.37 -20.07 -24.83
CA GLU A 387 -9.74 -20.15 -25.38
C GLU A 387 -10.15 -21.58 -25.77
N VAL A 388 -9.17 -22.46 -26.05
CA VAL A 388 -9.40 -23.83 -26.52
C VAL A 388 -9.45 -24.84 -25.37
N SER A 389 -8.49 -24.78 -24.43
CA SER A 389 -8.42 -25.71 -23.30
C SER A 389 -9.13 -25.22 -22.04
N GLY A 390 -9.47 -23.93 -21.96
CA GLY A 390 -10.05 -23.30 -20.77
C GLY A 390 -9.08 -23.18 -19.58
N ARG A 391 -7.81 -23.55 -19.77
CA ARG A 391 -6.79 -23.57 -18.71
C ARG A 391 -5.99 -22.27 -18.64
N PRO A 392 -5.49 -21.89 -17.46
CA PRO A 392 -4.58 -20.77 -17.31
C PRO A 392 -3.22 -21.09 -17.95
N VAL A 393 -2.71 -20.15 -18.74
CA VAL A 393 -1.48 -20.23 -19.50
C VAL A 393 -0.61 -19.02 -19.16
N VAL A 394 0.68 -19.26 -19.00
CA VAL A 394 1.66 -18.22 -18.68
C VAL A 394 2.47 -17.91 -19.93
N HIS A 395 2.66 -16.61 -20.20
CA HIS A 395 3.51 -16.13 -21.28
C HIS A 395 4.79 -15.51 -20.71
N PRO A 396 5.86 -16.29 -20.49
CA PRO A 396 7.17 -15.73 -20.18
C PRO A 396 7.72 -14.93 -21.36
N ALA A 397 8.48 -13.87 -21.07
CA ALA A 397 9.14 -13.06 -22.10
C ALA A 397 10.23 -13.83 -22.86
N ASP A 398 11.00 -14.67 -22.14
CA ASP A 398 12.20 -15.35 -22.65
C ASP A 398 12.11 -16.90 -22.60
N ALA A 399 10.91 -17.46 -22.44
CA ALA A 399 10.70 -18.92 -22.35
C ALA A 399 9.43 -19.36 -23.08
N PRO A 400 9.32 -20.64 -23.48
CA PRO A 400 8.12 -21.16 -24.11
C PRO A 400 6.91 -21.04 -23.19
N VAL A 401 5.78 -20.70 -23.80
CA VAL A 401 4.46 -20.67 -23.16
C VAL A 401 4.17 -22.02 -22.50
N PHE A 402 3.76 -22.00 -21.24
CA PHE A 402 3.43 -23.22 -20.49
C PHE A 402 2.04 -23.11 -19.85
N GLU A 403 1.32 -24.24 -19.81
CA GLU A 403 0.06 -24.33 -19.07
C GLU A 403 0.33 -24.45 -17.58
N LEU A 404 -0.40 -23.71 -16.77
CA LEU A 404 -0.37 -23.92 -15.33
C LEU A 404 -1.17 -25.20 -14.99
N PRO A 405 -0.61 -26.04 -14.12
CA PRO A 405 -1.33 -27.18 -13.56
C PRO A 405 -2.52 -26.70 -12.73
N ALA A 406 -3.68 -27.33 -12.91
CA ALA A 406 -4.93 -26.89 -12.32
C ALA A 406 -4.89 -26.89 -10.77
N GLY A 407 -5.43 -25.94 -10.01
CA GLY A 407 -5.74 -24.54 -10.27
C GLY A 407 -5.17 -23.69 -9.11
N LEU A 408 -4.99 -22.39 -9.33
CA LEU A 408 -4.49 -21.41 -8.35
C LEU A 408 -5.47 -21.22 -7.18
N GLY A 409 -5.68 -22.27 -6.38
CA GLY A 409 -6.85 -22.48 -5.56
C GLY A 409 -8.03 -22.99 -6.41
N GLU A 410 -8.87 -23.84 -5.84
CA GLU A 410 -10.26 -23.95 -6.27
C GLU A 410 -10.84 -22.54 -6.18
N ILE A 411 -10.83 -21.81 -7.30
CA ILE A 411 -11.32 -20.42 -7.37
C ILE A 411 -12.78 -20.51 -6.96
N SER A 412 -13.03 -20.15 -5.70
CA SER A 412 -14.34 -20.07 -5.08
C SER A 412 -15.34 -19.55 -6.11
N GLU A 413 -16.53 -20.15 -6.18
CA GLU A 413 -17.70 -19.73 -6.97
C GLU A 413 -18.18 -18.29 -6.66
N LYS A 414 -17.39 -17.49 -5.93
CA LYS A 414 -17.57 -16.06 -5.66
C LYS A 414 -16.77 -15.27 -6.71
N ASP A 415 -17.38 -15.14 -7.88
CA ASP A 415 -16.81 -14.70 -9.16
C ASP A 415 -16.23 -13.25 -9.24
N GLU A 416 -16.05 -12.53 -8.12
CA GLU A 416 -15.87 -11.06 -8.15
C GLU A 416 -14.82 -10.46 -7.18
N GLU A 417 -14.21 -11.22 -6.27
CA GLU A 417 -13.28 -10.64 -5.29
C GLU A 417 -11.80 -10.69 -5.73
N ALA A 418 -11.05 -9.66 -5.33
CA ALA A 418 -9.62 -9.58 -5.60
C ALA A 418 -8.87 -10.34 -4.49
N GLN A 419 -8.00 -11.26 -4.87
CA GLN A 419 -7.34 -12.19 -3.96
C GLN A 419 -5.86 -12.33 -4.29
N VAL A 420 -5.04 -12.49 -3.26
CA VAL A 420 -3.63 -12.88 -3.39
C VAL A 420 -3.44 -14.27 -2.79
N ILE A 421 -2.69 -15.12 -3.49
CA ILE A 421 -2.41 -16.50 -3.10
C ILE A 421 -0.90 -16.69 -3.06
N ALA A 422 -0.33 -16.97 -1.89
CA ALA A 422 1.08 -17.28 -1.75
C ALA A 422 1.41 -18.64 -2.40
N ILE A 423 2.56 -18.70 -3.09
CA ILE A 423 3.11 -19.89 -3.73
C ILE A 423 4.33 -20.31 -2.91
N ALA A 424 4.10 -21.23 -1.97
CA ALA A 424 5.13 -21.76 -1.09
C ALA A 424 6.08 -22.72 -1.85
N PRO A 425 7.35 -22.90 -1.39
CA PRO A 425 8.34 -23.77 -2.04
C PRO A 425 7.95 -25.25 -2.18
N ASP A 426 7.08 -25.73 -1.30
CA ASP A 426 6.53 -27.09 -1.25
C ASP A 426 5.15 -27.22 -1.92
N SER A 427 4.65 -26.14 -2.51
CA SER A 427 3.37 -26.17 -3.23
C SER A 427 3.49 -26.94 -4.56
N VAL A 428 2.40 -27.59 -4.96
CA VAL A 428 2.29 -28.31 -6.25
C VAL A 428 2.66 -27.39 -7.42
N ILE A 429 2.21 -26.13 -7.38
CA ILE A 429 2.53 -25.11 -8.39
C ILE A 429 4.04 -24.84 -8.44
N SER A 430 4.71 -24.76 -7.28
CA SER A 430 6.16 -24.57 -7.22
C SER A 430 6.92 -25.75 -7.83
N GLU A 431 6.51 -26.98 -7.52
CA GLU A 431 7.14 -28.20 -8.07
C GLU A 431 7.06 -28.26 -9.60
N GLU A 432 5.93 -27.89 -10.17
CA GLU A 432 5.71 -27.93 -11.62
C GLU A 432 6.41 -26.77 -12.34
N LEU A 433 6.39 -25.56 -11.78
CA LEU A 433 7.20 -24.43 -12.28
C LEU A 433 8.70 -24.76 -12.27
N ARG A 434 9.16 -25.42 -11.21
CA ARG A 434 10.54 -25.90 -11.09
C ARG A 434 10.86 -26.95 -12.15
N ALA A 435 9.95 -27.90 -12.41
CA ALA A 435 10.15 -28.90 -13.47
C ALA A 435 10.33 -28.24 -14.85
N LEU A 436 9.72 -27.08 -15.06
CA LEU A 436 9.84 -26.23 -16.26
C LEU A 436 11.03 -25.25 -16.21
N GLN A 437 11.89 -25.35 -15.18
CA GLN A 437 13.03 -24.46 -14.95
C GLN A 437 12.65 -22.97 -14.87
N GLN A 438 11.46 -22.68 -14.32
CA GLN A 438 10.99 -21.31 -14.11
C GLN A 438 11.17 -20.89 -12.63
N PRO A 439 11.19 -19.57 -12.34
CA PRO A 439 10.90 -19.05 -11.01
C PRO A 439 9.63 -19.69 -10.44
N CYS A 440 9.66 -20.12 -9.18
CA CYS A 440 8.64 -21.06 -8.67
C CYS A 440 8.16 -20.77 -7.25
N ILE A 441 8.63 -19.70 -6.62
CA ILE A 441 8.14 -19.25 -5.30
C ILE A 441 7.66 -17.81 -5.41
N GLY A 442 6.65 -17.40 -4.65
CA GLY A 442 6.15 -16.03 -4.69
C GLY A 442 4.65 -15.95 -4.42
N ALA A 443 3.90 -15.26 -5.28
CA ALA A 443 2.45 -15.13 -5.12
C ALA A 443 1.70 -14.92 -6.45
N ALA A 444 0.43 -15.30 -6.47
CA ALA A 444 -0.50 -14.99 -7.53
C ALA A 444 -1.47 -13.89 -7.11
N LEU A 445 -1.59 -12.85 -7.93
CA LEU A 445 -2.56 -11.76 -7.79
C LEU A 445 -3.74 -12.01 -8.74
N LEU A 446 -4.90 -12.30 -8.18
CA LEU A 446 -6.17 -12.46 -8.89
C LEU A 446 -6.96 -11.17 -8.74
N ALA A 447 -7.04 -10.35 -9.81
CA ALA A 447 -7.75 -9.07 -9.75
C ALA A 447 -9.26 -9.18 -10.08
N GLY A 448 -9.75 -10.38 -10.34
CA GLY A 448 -11.14 -10.62 -10.78
C GLY A 448 -11.35 -10.31 -12.27
N LYS A 449 -12.58 -9.94 -12.62
CA LYS A 449 -13.00 -9.59 -13.99
C LYS A 449 -12.78 -8.10 -14.24
N ILE A 450 -12.05 -7.77 -15.31
CA ILE A 450 -11.77 -6.41 -15.78
C ILE A 450 -12.10 -6.37 -17.27
N GLU A 451 -13.01 -5.49 -17.71
CA GLU A 451 -13.44 -5.41 -19.12
C GLU A 451 -13.87 -6.77 -19.69
N ASP A 452 -14.70 -7.50 -18.94
CA ASP A 452 -15.15 -8.88 -19.24
C ASP A 452 -14.06 -9.96 -19.31
N LYS A 453 -12.80 -9.65 -19.00
CA LYS A 453 -11.69 -10.62 -18.99
C LYS A 453 -11.17 -10.84 -17.58
N ARG A 454 -10.94 -12.10 -17.19
CA ARG A 454 -10.22 -12.41 -15.95
C ARG A 454 -8.78 -11.98 -16.08
N ARG A 455 -8.28 -11.25 -15.08
CA ARG A 455 -6.90 -10.77 -15.03
C ARG A 455 -6.18 -11.34 -13.81
N THR A 456 -5.10 -12.04 -14.08
CA THR A 456 -4.27 -12.68 -13.05
C THR A 456 -2.80 -12.45 -13.40
N TRP A 457 -1.98 -12.21 -12.37
CA TRP A 457 -0.53 -12.07 -12.49
C TRP A 457 0.16 -12.99 -11.50
N LEU A 458 1.28 -13.58 -11.89
CA LEU A 458 2.18 -14.30 -10.99
C LEU A 458 3.39 -13.43 -10.73
N PHE A 459 3.77 -13.26 -9.47
CA PHE A 459 5.00 -12.64 -9.05
C PHE A 459 5.88 -13.76 -8.50
N LEU A 460 6.95 -14.10 -9.24
CA LEU A 460 7.75 -15.29 -8.96
C LEU A 460 9.23 -14.95 -8.82
N ARG A 461 9.88 -15.57 -7.84
CA ARG A 461 11.31 -15.54 -7.58
C ARG A 461 11.94 -16.93 -7.84
N PRO A 462 13.26 -17.00 -8.09
CA PRO A 462 13.99 -18.27 -8.16
C PRO A 462 13.76 -19.16 -6.94
N TYR A 463 13.83 -20.49 -7.08
CA TYR A 463 13.55 -21.43 -5.99
C TYR A 463 14.38 -21.20 -4.72
N ASP A 464 15.61 -20.75 -4.89
CA ASP A 464 16.60 -20.50 -3.83
C ASP A 464 16.50 -19.08 -3.24
N SER A 465 15.48 -18.31 -3.62
CA SER A 465 15.20 -16.97 -3.09
C SER A 465 14.33 -17.03 -1.83
N GLU A 466 14.24 -15.91 -1.14
CA GLU A 466 13.35 -15.71 0.00
C GLU A 466 11.87 -15.77 -0.47
N PRO A 467 10.97 -16.51 0.21
CA PRO A 467 9.54 -16.43 -0.04
C PRO A 467 8.99 -15.01 0.19
N MET A 468 7.79 -14.74 -0.31
CA MET A 468 7.19 -13.41 -0.10
C MET A 468 6.80 -13.24 1.37
N SER A 469 7.29 -12.15 1.98
CA SER A 469 6.92 -11.80 3.35
C SER A 469 5.46 -11.37 3.46
N ASP A 470 4.91 -11.34 4.67
CA ASP A 470 3.56 -10.79 4.92
C ASP A 470 3.40 -9.35 4.41
N ILE A 471 4.48 -8.56 4.46
CA ILE A 471 4.48 -7.16 3.99
C ILE A 471 4.40 -7.12 2.45
N ASP A 472 5.10 -8.02 1.76
CA ASP A 472 5.04 -8.17 0.30
C ASP A 472 3.63 -8.59 -0.14
N LEU A 473 3.02 -9.56 0.55
CA LEU A 473 1.66 -10.01 0.29
C LEU A 473 0.62 -8.92 0.56
N GLU A 474 0.81 -8.09 1.60
CA GLU A 474 -0.06 -6.95 1.89
C GLU A 474 -0.02 -5.91 0.74
N LEU A 475 1.16 -5.64 0.18
CA LEU A 475 1.30 -4.78 -1.01
C LEU A 475 0.47 -5.33 -2.17
N LEU A 476 0.66 -6.60 -2.52
CA LEU A 476 -0.07 -7.24 -3.62
C LEU A 476 -1.58 -7.18 -3.39
N GLN A 477 -2.04 -7.42 -2.16
CA GLN A 477 -3.46 -7.38 -1.81
C GLN A 477 -4.03 -5.96 -1.98
N ARG A 478 -3.28 -4.93 -1.55
CA ARG A 478 -3.67 -3.52 -1.74
C ARG A 478 -3.72 -3.14 -3.20
N VAL A 479 -2.72 -3.54 -3.99
CA VAL A 479 -2.68 -3.30 -5.44
C VAL A 479 -3.88 -3.97 -6.11
N ALA A 480 -4.18 -5.23 -5.78
CA ALA A 480 -5.33 -5.97 -6.32
C ALA A 480 -6.66 -5.26 -6.04
N LEU A 481 -6.87 -4.81 -4.80
CA LEU A 481 -8.06 -4.06 -4.39
C LEU A 481 -8.17 -2.71 -5.11
N ASN A 482 -7.07 -1.97 -5.24
CA ASN A 482 -7.03 -0.68 -5.93
C ASN A 482 -7.37 -0.82 -7.42
N VAL A 483 -6.76 -1.81 -8.09
CA VAL A 483 -7.05 -2.11 -9.50
C VAL A 483 -8.53 -2.41 -9.69
N ARG A 484 -9.12 -3.27 -8.85
CA ARG A 484 -10.54 -3.61 -8.94
C ARG A 484 -11.45 -2.39 -8.73
N ALA A 485 -11.20 -1.62 -7.67
CA ALA A 485 -12.04 -0.46 -7.32
C ALA A 485 -12.08 0.59 -8.43
N ILE A 486 -10.93 0.86 -9.06
CA ILE A 486 -10.81 1.87 -10.12
C ILE A 486 -11.49 1.40 -11.40
N VAL A 487 -11.32 0.13 -11.78
CA VAL A 487 -11.97 -0.44 -12.97
C VAL A 487 -13.49 -0.48 -12.78
N ALA A 488 -13.98 -0.99 -11.65
CA ALA A 488 -15.42 -1.10 -11.39
C ALA A 488 -16.10 0.28 -11.40
N GLY A 489 -15.49 1.29 -10.76
CA GLY A 489 -16.02 2.66 -10.78
C GLY A 489 -16.03 3.29 -12.18
N ALA A 490 -15.06 2.98 -13.03
CA ALA A 490 -15.03 3.45 -14.42
C ALA A 490 -16.14 2.80 -15.27
N GLU A 491 -16.41 1.52 -15.09
CA GLU A 491 -17.49 0.80 -15.77
C GLU A 491 -18.87 1.34 -15.37
N GLU A 492 -19.12 1.55 -14.07
CA GLU A 492 -20.38 2.12 -13.57
C GLU A 492 -20.61 3.54 -14.11
N SER A 493 -19.57 4.39 -14.07
CA SER A 493 -19.63 5.76 -14.61
C SER A 493 -19.93 5.77 -16.12
N LYS A 494 -19.35 4.84 -16.87
CA LYS A 494 -19.59 4.68 -18.31
C LYS A 494 -20.98 4.17 -18.62
N GLN A 495 -21.50 3.22 -17.85
CA GLN A 495 -22.87 2.74 -17.99
C GLN A 495 -23.86 3.88 -17.74
N ASN A 496 -23.66 4.66 -16.68
CA ASN A 496 -24.47 5.84 -16.40
C ASN A 496 -24.41 6.86 -17.55
N LYS A 497 -23.23 7.18 -18.09
CA LYS A 497 -23.08 8.09 -19.24
C LYS A 497 -23.79 7.58 -20.50
N ARG A 498 -23.71 6.27 -20.80
CA ARG A 498 -24.39 5.67 -21.97
C ARG A 498 -25.90 5.72 -21.83
N ILE A 499 -26.43 5.42 -20.65
CA ILE A 499 -27.86 5.54 -20.34
C ILE A 499 -28.29 7.00 -20.52
N SER A 500 -27.55 7.97 -19.97
CA SER A 500 -27.83 9.40 -20.16
C SER A 500 -27.82 9.80 -21.64
N GLN A 501 -26.82 9.37 -22.43
CA GLN A 501 -26.73 9.69 -23.86
C GLN A 501 -27.87 9.08 -24.69
N ALA A 502 -28.27 7.85 -24.38
CA ALA A 502 -29.39 7.18 -25.04
C ALA A 502 -30.73 7.90 -24.75
N LEU A 503 -30.95 8.32 -23.50
CA LEU A 503 -32.12 9.10 -23.09
C LEU A 503 -32.13 10.49 -23.76
N MET A 504 -30.98 11.17 -23.83
CA MET A 504 -30.85 12.49 -24.49
C MET A 504 -31.21 12.46 -25.97
N THR A 505 -30.95 11.35 -26.67
CA THR A 505 -31.29 11.22 -28.10
C THR A 505 -32.81 11.20 -28.32
N GLY A 506 -33.58 10.60 -27.40
CA GLY A 506 -35.06 10.58 -27.44
C GLY A 506 -35.73 11.89 -27.01
N MET A 507 -34.98 12.80 -26.39
CA MET A 507 -35.47 14.09 -25.89
C MET A 507 -35.24 15.27 -26.83
N LYS A 508 -34.52 15.11 -27.95
CA LYS A 508 -34.19 16.22 -28.84
C LYS A 508 -35.45 16.99 -29.26
N ASN A 509 -35.56 18.25 -28.85
CA ASN A 509 -36.65 19.12 -29.27
C ASN A 509 -36.63 19.24 -30.80
N GLU A 510 -37.76 18.89 -31.43
CA GLU A 510 -37.82 18.76 -32.90
C GLU A 510 -39.09 19.44 -33.42
N LEU A 511 -38.90 20.41 -34.30
CA LEU A 511 -39.97 21.09 -35.02
C LEU A 511 -39.94 20.63 -36.48
N GLN A 512 -40.80 19.69 -36.86
CA GLN A 512 -40.84 19.20 -38.24
C GLN A 512 -41.28 20.32 -39.19
N HIS A 513 -40.71 20.34 -40.39
CA HIS A 513 -41.12 21.30 -41.42
C HIS A 513 -42.53 20.98 -41.96
N ILE A 514 -43.42 21.98 -41.93
CA ILE A 514 -44.79 21.89 -42.44
C ILE A 514 -45.06 23.08 -43.36
N ASP A 515 -45.47 22.80 -44.60
CA ASP A 515 -45.81 23.85 -45.57
C ASP A 515 -46.95 24.74 -45.04
N GLY A 516 -46.65 26.03 -44.85
CA GLY A 516 -47.59 27.02 -44.32
C GLY A 516 -47.55 27.25 -42.81
N ILE A 517 -46.63 26.58 -42.09
CA ILE A 517 -46.29 26.89 -40.70
C ILE A 517 -44.79 27.15 -40.62
N GLU A 518 -44.42 28.37 -40.26
CA GLU A 518 -43.04 28.67 -39.90
C GLU A 518 -42.88 28.52 -38.40
N ALA A 519 -41.89 27.74 -37.98
CA ALA A 519 -41.72 27.36 -36.58
C ALA A 519 -40.32 27.73 -36.09
N GLN A 520 -40.26 28.35 -34.92
CA GLN A 520 -39.03 28.58 -34.15
C GLN A 520 -39.21 27.97 -32.77
N GLY A 521 -38.14 27.43 -32.20
CA GLY A 521 -38.13 26.90 -30.85
C GLY A 521 -36.77 27.13 -30.21
N ILE A 522 -36.78 27.48 -28.93
CA ILE A 522 -35.57 27.66 -28.12
C ILE A 522 -35.72 26.92 -26.80
N TYR A 523 -34.61 26.38 -26.31
CA TYR A 523 -34.51 25.72 -25.01
C TYR A 523 -33.21 26.18 -24.34
N SER A 524 -33.30 26.59 -23.08
CA SER A 524 -32.18 27.02 -22.25
C SER A 524 -32.28 26.31 -20.89
N SER A 525 -31.23 25.56 -20.52
CA SER A 525 -31.16 24.84 -19.23
C SER A 525 -30.70 25.78 -18.11
N ALA A 526 -31.27 25.64 -16.92
CA ALA A 526 -30.85 26.39 -15.72
C ALA A 526 -29.50 25.94 -15.14
N THR A 527 -29.05 24.72 -15.43
CA THR A 527 -27.80 24.19 -14.85
C THR A 527 -26.73 24.02 -15.91
N ALA A 528 -25.63 24.77 -15.79
CA ALA A 528 -24.48 24.69 -16.69
C ALA A 528 -23.86 23.27 -16.78
N ALA A 529 -24.15 22.40 -15.81
CA ALA A 529 -23.67 21.02 -15.74
C ALA A 529 -24.69 19.96 -16.25
N ALA A 530 -26.00 20.27 -16.32
CA ALA A 530 -27.00 19.35 -16.83
C ALA A 530 -27.45 19.79 -18.22
N PHE A 531 -27.05 19.02 -19.23
CA PHE A 531 -27.56 19.15 -20.59
C PHE A 531 -29.03 18.68 -20.73
N VAL A 532 -29.74 18.38 -19.63
CA VAL A 532 -31.02 17.67 -19.65
C VAL A 532 -31.98 18.19 -18.57
N GLY A 533 -33.17 18.58 -19.02
CA GLY A 533 -34.26 19.16 -18.23
C GLY A 533 -35.57 18.40 -18.27
N GLY A 534 -36.59 18.91 -17.56
CA GLY A 534 -37.98 18.43 -17.63
C GLY A 534 -38.74 18.96 -18.85
N ASP A 535 -38.41 20.17 -19.29
CA ASP A 535 -39.01 20.92 -20.38
C ASP A 535 -38.75 20.31 -21.78
N PHE A 536 -39.81 20.17 -22.58
CA PHE A 536 -39.72 19.70 -23.96
C PHE A 536 -40.78 20.29 -24.88
N TYR A 537 -40.48 20.28 -26.18
CA TYR A 537 -41.45 20.62 -27.21
C TYR A 537 -41.28 19.80 -28.49
N SER A 538 -42.35 19.70 -29.27
CA SER A 538 -42.37 19.05 -30.56
C SER A 538 -43.43 19.61 -31.49
N LEU A 539 -43.12 19.65 -32.78
CA LEU A 539 -44.10 19.88 -33.84
C LEU A 539 -44.09 18.69 -34.79
N VAL A 540 -45.20 17.96 -34.84
CA VAL A 540 -45.37 16.72 -35.61
C VAL A 540 -46.24 17.01 -36.83
N ARG A 541 -45.72 16.71 -38.02
CA ARG A 541 -46.47 16.81 -39.28
C ARG A 541 -47.49 15.68 -39.36
N LEU A 542 -48.75 16.02 -39.62
CA LEU A 542 -49.84 15.07 -39.80
C LEU A 542 -50.35 15.07 -41.24
N SER A 543 -51.14 14.05 -41.59
CA SER A 543 -51.78 13.94 -42.90
C SER A 543 -52.85 15.03 -43.10
N GLY A 544 -52.99 15.49 -44.35
CA GLY A 544 -54.08 16.41 -44.74
C GLY A 544 -53.87 17.87 -44.34
N ARG A 545 -52.64 18.41 -44.48
CA ARG A 545 -52.27 19.78 -44.07
C ARG A 545 -52.58 20.09 -42.60
N ARG A 546 -52.32 19.11 -41.73
CA ARG A 546 -52.46 19.23 -40.28
C ARG A 546 -51.11 19.12 -39.60
N ALA A 547 -51.00 19.69 -38.41
CA ALA A 547 -49.83 19.56 -37.55
C ALA A 547 -50.26 19.44 -36.09
N CYS A 548 -49.49 18.72 -35.29
CA CYS A 548 -49.67 18.68 -33.84
C CYS A 548 -48.48 19.37 -33.16
N VAL A 549 -48.76 20.40 -32.37
CA VAL A 549 -47.78 21.02 -31.48
C VAL A 549 -47.95 20.48 -30.07
N ILE A 550 -46.83 20.14 -29.44
CA ILE A 550 -46.76 19.59 -28.09
C ILE A 550 -45.71 20.43 -27.35
N MET A 551 -46.05 20.89 -26.16
CA MET A 551 -45.12 21.48 -25.20
C MET A 551 -45.44 20.95 -23.82
N GLY A 552 -44.44 20.71 -22.99
CA GLY A 552 -44.68 20.30 -21.63
C GLY A 552 -43.46 20.41 -20.74
N ASP A 553 -43.75 20.32 -19.45
CA ASP A 553 -42.77 20.25 -18.37
C ASP A 553 -43.13 19.07 -17.47
N VAL A 554 -42.12 18.34 -16.99
CA VAL A 554 -42.27 17.19 -16.11
C VAL A 554 -41.65 17.52 -14.76
N SER A 555 -42.43 17.27 -13.69
CA SER A 555 -42.00 17.47 -12.33
C SER A 555 -40.74 16.66 -12.00
N GLY A 556 -39.71 17.32 -11.45
CA GLY A 556 -38.46 16.71 -11.04
C GLY A 556 -37.27 17.28 -11.81
N LYS A 557 -36.06 16.80 -11.52
CA LYS A 557 -34.82 17.21 -12.21
C LYS A 557 -33.96 16.00 -12.53
N GLY A 558 -33.11 16.13 -13.56
CA GLY A 558 -32.15 15.09 -13.93
C GLY A 558 -32.74 13.95 -14.78
N ILE A 559 -32.12 12.77 -14.68
CA ILE A 559 -32.32 11.65 -15.63
C ILE A 559 -33.74 11.06 -15.56
N GLU A 560 -34.40 11.08 -14.40
CA GLU A 560 -35.75 10.55 -14.25
C GLU A 560 -36.79 11.41 -14.97
N ALA A 561 -36.78 12.73 -14.76
CA ALA A 561 -37.66 13.69 -15.44
C ALA A 561 -37.47 13.60 -16.97
N ALA A 562 -36.21 13.58 -17.40
CA ALA A 562 -35.81 13.38 -18.79
C ALA A 562 -36.44 12.14 -19.46
N SER A 563 -36.39 10.99 -18.77
CA SER A 563 -36.96 9.74 -19.29
C SER A 563 -38.48 9.82 -19.44
N VAL A 564 -39.15 10.47 -18.49
CA VAL A 564 -40.61 10.63 -18.52
C VAL A 564 -41.02 11.60 -19.62
N SER A 565 -40.32 12.73 -19.79
CA SER A 565 -40.54 13.68 -20.89
C SER A 565 -40.44 13.00 -22.27
N SER A 566 -39.45 12.13 -22.47
CA SER A 566 -39.31 11.35 -23.71
C SER A 566 -40.50 10.41 -23.93
N ALA A 567 -40.92 9.66 -22.91
CA ALA A 567 -42.07 8.76 -22.99
C ALA A 567 -43.38 9.51 -23.29
N VAL A 568 -43.61 10.65 -22.63
CA VAL A 568 -44.76 11.53 -22.85
C VAL A 568 -44.80 12.02 -24.29
N LYS A 569 -43.69 12.57 -24.78
CA LYS A 569 -43.57 13.07 -26.15
C LYS A 569 -43.86 11.98 -27.19
N THR A 570 -43.31 10.77 -27.00
CA THR A 570 -43.55 9.63 -27.90
C THR A 570 -45.02 9.20 -27.89
N ALA A 571 -45.64 9.08 -26.71
CA ALA A 571 -47.05 8.70 -26.58
C ALA A 571 -47.98 9.72 -27.25
N LEU A 572 -47.79 11.02 -26.98
CA LEU A 572 -48.59 12.07 -27.61
C LEU A 572 -48.38 12.14 -29.12
N SER A 573 -47.16 11.94 -29.60
CA SER A 573 -46.88 11.88 -31.04
C SER A 573 -47.63 10.71 -31.69
N ALA A 574 -47.63 9.53 -31.07
CA ALA A 574 -48.38 8.37 -31.56
C ALA A 574 -49.90 8.64 -31.60
N TYR A 575 -50.47 9.20 -30.52
CA TYR A 575 -51.90 9.55 -30.49
C TYR A 575 -52.28 10.60 -31.55
N ALA A 576 -51.39 11.55 -31.83
CA ALA A 576 -51.59 12.54 -32.89
C ALA A 576 -51.62 11.89 -34.28
N TRP A 577 -50.72 10.92 -34.53
CA TRP A 577 -50.69 10.15 -35.78
C TRP A 577 -51.96 9.31 -35.99
N GLU A 578 -52.55 8.78 -34.92
CA GLU A 578 -53.84 8.08 -34.96
C GLU A 578 -55.04 9.02 -35.20
N GLY A 579 -54.83 10.34 -35.14
CA GLY A 579 -55.88 11.33 -35.37
C GLY A 579 -56.78 11.56 -34.15
N ILE A 580 -56.32 11.21 -32.95
CA ILE A 580 -57.03 11.47 -31.69
C ILE A 580 -57.02 12.98 -31.39
N GLY A 581 -58.14 13.51 -30.87
CA GLY A 581 -58.23 14.93 -30.50
C GLY A 581 -57.48 15.28 -29.20
N PRO A 582 -57.00 16.53 -29.03
CA PRO A 582 -56.09 16.92 -27.94
C PRO A 582 -56.53 16.51 -26.52
N ALA A 583 -57.76 16.82 -26.11
CA ALA A 583 -58.26 16.46 -24.78
C ALA A 583 -58.26 14.96 -24.53
N ARG A 584 -58.52 14.15 -25.57
CA ARG A 584 -58.48 12.69 -25.46
C ARG A 584 -57.05 12.15 -25.45
N MET A 585 -56.14 12.78 -26.20
CA MET A 585 -54.70 12.45 -26.13
C MET A 585 -54.17 12.65 -24.71
N VAL A 586 -54.50 13.79 -24.09
CA VAL A 586 -54.10 14.12 -22.72
C VAL A 586 -54.75 13.18 -21.70
N ALA A 587 -56.03 12.84 -21.86
CA ALA A 587 -56.70 11.87 -20.99
C ALA A 587 -56.06 10.46 -21.08
N ASN A 588 -55.74 9.98 -22.28
CA ASN A 588 -55.05 8.70 -22.46
C ASN A 588 -53.64 8.75 -21.86
N LEU A 589 -52.96 9.90 -21.94
CA LEU A 589 -51.66 10.08 -21.31
C LEU A 589 -51.73 10.09 -19.78
N ASN A 590 -52.78 10.66 -19.19
CA ASN A 590 -53.00 10.62 -17.74
C ASN A 590 -53.03 9.18 -17.22
N GLU A 591 -53.81 8.31 -17.86
CA GLU A 591 -53.86 6.88 -17.54
C GLU A 591 -52.51 6.19 -17.76
N PHE A 592 -51.80 6.54 -18.84
CA PHE A 592 -50.47 6.02 -19.11
C PHE A 592 -49.49 6.35 -17.97
N LEU A 593 -49.41 7.62 -17.54
CA LEU A 593 -48.49 8.03 -16.48
C LEU A 593 -48.84 7.42 -15.12
N LEU A 594 -50.12 7.32 -14.78
CA LEU A 594 -50.58 6.66 -13.54
C LEU A 594 -50.25 5.17 -13.50
N GLY A 595 -50.20 4.49 -14.65
CA GLY A 595 -49.76 3.09 -14.75
C GLY A 595 -48.24 2.91 -14.83
N PHE A 596 -47.50 3.95 -15.20
CA PHE A 596 -46.06 3.91 -15.46
C PHE A 596 -45.20 4.17 -14.21
N SER A 597 -45.69 4.94 -13.23
CA SER A 597 -44.89 5.41 -12.09
C SER A 597 -45.36 4.89 -10.72
N ARG A 598 -44.42 4.50 -9.85
CA ARG A 598 -44.63 4.26 -8.39
C ARG A 598 -44.36 5.52 -7.55
N ILE A 599 -43.97 6.63 -8.18
CA ILE A 599 -43.51 7.89 -7.57
C ILE A 599 -44.40 9.04 -8.09
N GLU A 600 -44.58 10.08 -7.28
CA GLU A 600 -45.44 11.27 -7.50
C GLU A 600 -45.03 12.14 -8.72
N THR A 601 -44.92 11.55 -9.92
CA THR A 601 -44.53 12.24 -11.16
C THR A 601 -45.76 12.80 -11.86
N PHE A 602 -45.77 14.11 -12.11
CA PHE A 602 -46.80 14.79 -12.89
C PHE A 602 -46.18 15.66 -13.99
N ALA A 603 -46.99 16.06 -14.96
CA ALA A 603 -46.56 16.91 -16.06
C ALA A 603 -47.57 18.02 -16.36
N THR A 604 -47.07 19.20 -16.74
CA THR A 604 -47.86 20.25 -17.37
C THR A 604 -47.73 20.13 -18.89
N LEU A 605 -48.84 20.24 -19.63
CA LEU A 605 -48.86 20.00 -21.07
C LEU A 605 -49.75 20.97 -21.84
N PHE A 606 -49.26 21.47 -22.97
CA PHE A 606 -50.05 22.03 -24.05
C PHE A 606 -49.99 21.10 -25.26
N VAL A 607 -51.17 20.65 -25.73
CA VAL A 607 -51.31 19.86 -26.96
C VAL A 607 -52.27 20.57 -27.90
N GLY A 608 -51.80 20.91 -29.09
CA GLY A 608 -52.57 21.60 -30.12
C GLY A 608 -52.55 20.83 -31.44
N VAL A 609 -53.69 20.72 -32.12
CA VAL A 609 -53.81 20.22 -33.49
C VAL A 609 -54.29 21.36 -34.39
N VAL A 610 -53.43 21.75 -35.31
CA VAL A 610 -53.66 22.78 -36.32
C VAL A 610 -54.21 22.13 -37.58
N ASP A 611 -55.35 22.61 -38.05
CA ASP A 611 -55.92 22.27 -39.36
C ASP A 611 -55.83 23.49 -40.27
N LEU A 612 -54.82 23.52 -41.15
CA LEU A 612 -54.58 24.63 -42.07
C LEU A 612 -55.64 24.71 -43.18
N ALA A 613 -56.35 23.62 -43.48
CA ALA A 613 -57.42 23.66 -44.47
C ALA A 613 -58.65 24.37 -43.92
N LYS A 614 -58.88 24.25 -42.59
CA LYS A 614 -60.01 24.90 -41.91
C LYS A 614 -59.64 26.23 -41.24
N GLY A 615 -58.36 26.51 -41.04
CA GLY A 615 -57.92 27.66 -40.25
C GLY A 615 -58.30 27.56 -38.78
N VAL A 616 -58.22 26.36 -38.20
CA VAL A 616 -58.63 26.13 -36.80
C VAL A 616 -57.52 25.43 -36.02
N LEU A 617 -57.22 25.94 -34.84
CA LEU A 617 -56.46 25.24 -33.81
C LEU A 617 -57.46 24.65 -32.80
N THR A 618 -57.43 23.33 -32.65
CA THR A 618 -58.03 22.64 -31.50
C THR A 618 -56.92 22.36 -30.50
N TYR A 619 -57.09 22.70 -29.22
CA TYR A 619 -56.02 22.51 -28.23
C TYR A 619 -56.57 22.02 -26.89
N CYS A 620 -55.69 21.46 -26.06
CA CYS A 620 -55.93 21.15 -24.67
C CYS A 620 -54.71 21.64 -23.88
N SER A 621 -54.93 22.53 -22.92
CA SER A 621 -53.92 22.94 -21.94
C SER A 621 -54.22 22.25 -20.62
N ALA A 622 -53.25 21.55 -20.06
CA ALA A 622 -53.34 20.72 -18.86
C ALA A 622 -52.27 21.16 -17.86
N GLY A 623 -52.62 22.10 -16.99
CA GLY A 623 -51.72 22.71 -15.99
C GLY A 623 -50.61 23.58 -16.57
N HIS A 624 -50.47 23.67 -17.90
CA HIS A 624 -49.42 24.44 -18.57
C HIS A 624 -49.79 25.92 -18.70
N PRO A 625 -48.81 26.84 -18.74
CA PRO A 625 -49.08 28.25 -18.97
C PRO A 625 -49.95 28.51 -20.23
N PRO A 626 -50.89 29.48 -20.18
CA PRO A 626 -51.73 29.81 -21.32
C PRO A 626 -50.92 30.26 -22.54
N ALA A 627 -51.13 29.61 -23.68
CA ALA A 627 -50.55 30.02 -24.96
C ALA A 627 -51.04 31.42 -25.36
N ALA A 628 -50.16 32.23 -25.94
CA ALA A 628 -50.51 33.54 -26.48
C ALA A 628 -50.73 33.46 -28.01
N LEU A 629 -51.87 33.96 -28.49
CA LEU A 629 -52.13 34.15 -29.92
C LEU A 629 -52.03 35.63 -30.26
N VAL A 630 -51.09 35.98 -31.12
CA VAL A 630 -50.90 37.35 -31.61
C VAL A 630 -51.56 37.48 -32.98
N ARG A 631 -52.49 38.42 -33.09
CA ARG A 631 -53.22 38.68 -34.34
C ARG A 631 -52.35 39.51 -35.28
N ALA A 632 -52.08 39.01 -36.48
CA ALA A 632 -51.27 39.74 -37.45
C ALA A 632 -51.91 41.07 -37.88
N ALA A 633 -53.24 41.10 -37.96
CA ALA A 633 -53.98 42.28 -38.43
C ALA A 633 -53.99 43.45 -37.44
N THR A 634 -53.97 43.17 -36.13
CA THR A 634 -54.09 44.19 -35.08
C THR A 634 -52.84 44.34 -34.22
N GLY A 635 -51.95 43.35 -34.23
CA GLY A 635 -50.84 43.24 -33.29
C GLY A 635 -51.27 42.90 -31.86
N GLU A 636 -52.56 42.63 -31.62
CA GLU A 636 -53.06 42.31 -30.29
C GLU A 636 -52.71 40.87 -29.90
N ALA A 637 -52.17 40.70 -28.70
CA ALA A 637 -51.93 39.40 -28.08
C ALA A 637 -53.10 39.01 -27.16
N GLN A 638 -53.65 37.81 -27.36
CA GLN A 638 -54.67 37.22 -26.50
C GLN A 638 -54.17 35.90 -25.92
N LEU A 639 -54.40 35.66 -24.62
CA LEU A 639 -54.15 34.35 -24.01
C LEU A 639 -55.32 33.40 -24.30
N LEU A 640 -55.00 32.15 -24.60
CA LEU A 640 -55.99 31.10 -24.78
C LEU A 640 -56.59 30.67 -23.43
N ASP A 641 -57.92 30.63 -23.33
CA ASP A 641 -58.67 30.60 -22.09
C ASP A 641 -59.03 29.19 -21.57
N VAL A 642 -58.93 28.15 -22.41
CA VAL A 642 -59.26 26.78 -22.00
C VAL A 642 -58.09 26.14 -21.28
N GLN A 643 -58.30 25.88 -19.98
CA GLN A 643 -57.35 25.22 -19.09
C GLN A 643 -57.99 24.00 -18.40
N SER A 644 -57.17 22.98 -18.18
CA SER A 644 -57.46 21.75 -17.42
C SER A 644 -56.37 21.56 -16.36
N GLY A 645 -56.55 20.63 -15.41
CA GLY A 645 -55.49 20.37 -14.42
C GLY A 645 -54.31 19.58 -14.99
N VAL A 646 -53.27 19.37 -14.17
CA VAL A 646 -52.04 18.64 -14.53
C VAL A 646 -52.31 17.18 -14.89
N VAL A 647 -51.33 16.54 -15.53
CA VAL A 647 -51.41 15.14 -15.98
C VAL A 647 -50.56 14.25 -15.08
N GLY A 648 -51.05 13.04 -14.78
CA GLY A 648 -50.35 12.05 -13.95
C GLY A 648 -50.58 12.19 -12.44
N ALA A 649 -51.23 13.27 -11.98
CA ALA A 649 -51.45 13.51 -10.54
C ALA A 649 -52.73 12.88 -9.99
N PHE A 650 -53.81 12.80 -10.77
CA PHE A 650 -55.12 12.31 -10.30
C PHE A 650 -55.80 11.44 -11.36
N GLN A 651 -56.45 10.36 -10.92
CA GLN A 651 -57.12 9.40 -11.82
C GLN A 651 -58.35 9.98 -12.51
N ASP A 652 -59.22 10.69 -11.79
CA ASP A 652 -60.50 11.18 -12.32
C ASP A 652 -60.43 12.58 -12.98
N MET A 653 -59.34 12.87 -13.70
CA MET A 653 -59.16 14.17 -14.36
C MET A 653 -60.00 14.29 -15.64
N THR A 654 -60.72 15.42 -15.77
CA THR A 654 -61.45 15.76 -17.01
C THR A 654 -60.70 16.84 -17.78
N TYR A 655 -60.33 16.52 -19.03
CA TYR A 655 -59.64 17.42 -19.95
C TYR A 655 -60.61 17.98 -21.01
N LYS A 656 -60.41 19.24 -21.41
CA LYS A 656 -61.31 19.96 -22.34
C LYS A 656 -60.57 20.46 -23.58
N ASN A 657 -61.24 20.41 -24.72
CA ASN A 657 -60.76 21.06 -25.94
C ASN A 657 -61.14 22.54 -25.94
N GLY A 658 -60.18 23.40 -26.25
CA GLY A 658 -60.42 24.75 -26.75
C GLY A 658 -60.32 24.80 -28.27
N TYR A 659 -60.95 25.82 -28.84
CA TYR A 659 -61.00 26.04 -30.28
C TYR A 659 -60.71 27.51 -30.56
N VAL A 660 -59.80 27.79 -31.49
CA VAL A 660 -59.53 29.15 -31.95
C VAL A 660 -59.35 29.17 -33.45
N GLU A 661 -59.96 30.17 -34.08
CA GLU A 661 -59.78 30.46 -35.51
C GLU A 661 -58.42 31.14 -35.72
N LEU A 662 -57.65 30.61 -36.64
CA LEU A 662 -56.35 31.12 -37.06
C LEU A 662 -56.52 31.89 -38.37
N ARG A 663 -55.88 33.05 -38.46
CA ARG A 663 -55.82 33.84 -39.69
C ARG A 663 -54.42 33.83 -40.25
N LYS A 664 -54.31 34.20 -41.52
CA LYS A 664 -53.02 34.31 -42.20
C LYS A 664 -52.08 35.22 -41.39
N ASP A 665 -50.86 34.72 -41.21
CA ASP A 665 -49.74 35.34 -40.52
C ASP A 665 -49.92 35.52 -38.99
N ASP A 666 -51.02 35.03 -38.39
CA ASP A 666 -51.15 34.96 -36.93
C ASP A 666 -49.99 34.15 -36.33
N VAL A 667 -49.57 34.53 -35.12
CA VAL A 667 -48.47 33.90 -34.39
C VAL A 667 -49.00 33.26 -33.11
N LEU A 668 -48.83 31.95 -32.96
CA LEU A 668 -49.03 31.24 -31.70
C LEU A 668 -47.70 31.14 -30.96
N PHE A 669 -47.68 31.60 -29.71
CA PHE A 669 -46.53 31.58 -28.83
C PHE A 669 -46.82 30.70 -27.61
N LEU A 670 -45.92 29.76 -27.36
CA LEU A 670 -45.94 28.80 -26.27
C LEU A 670 -44.66 28.96 -25.46
N TYR A 671 -44.77 28.81 -24.14
CA TYR A 671 -43.68 29.01 -23.21
C TYR A 671 -43.90 28.16 -21.96
N THR A 672 -42.81 27.73 -21.34
CA THR A 672 -42.84 27.09 -20.02
C THR A 672 -42.82 28.14 -18.90
N ASP A 673 -43.22 27.72 -17.71
CA ASP A 673 -43.32 28.58 -16.53
C ASP A 673 -41.97 29.20 -16.16
N GLY A 674 -40.83 28.55 -16.42
CA GLY A 674 -39.51 29.14 -16.29
C GLY A 674 -39.31 30.47 -17.04
N THR A 675 -40.12 30.74 -18.09
CA THR A 675 -40.15 32.06 -18.74
C THR A 675 -40.78 33.14 -17.84
N THR A 676 -41.92 32.83 -17.23
CA THR A 676 -42.66 33.76 -16.36
C THR A 676 -42.10 33.81 -14.94
N GLU A 677 -41.49 32.73 -14.49
CA GLU A 677 -40.87 32.58 -13.19
C GLU A 677 -39.41 33.04 -13.15
N ALA A 678 -38.83 33.39 -14.31
CA ALA A 678 -37.55 34.05 -14.40
C ALA A 678 -37.47 35.28 -13.49
N ARG A 679 -36.35 35.44 -12.79
CA ARG A 679 -36.21 36.46 -11.72
C ARG A 679 -35.18 37.50 -12.08
N SER A 680 -35.46 38.76 -11.74
CA SER A 680 -34.43 39.80 -11.73
C SER A 680 -33.39 39.51 -10.64
N PRO A 681 -32.21 40.15 -10.67
CA PRO A 681 -31.21 40.04 -9.59
C PRO A 681 -31.76 40.40 -8.20
N GLU A 682 -32.80 41.22 -8.14
CA GLU A 682 -33.53 41.61 -6.91
C GLU A 682 -34.61 40.59 -6.50
N GLY A 683 -34.80 39.52 -7.28
CA GLY A 683 -35.74 38.43 -7.01
C GLY A 683 -37.16 38.63 -7.54
N ALA A 684 -37.42 39.66 -8.36
CA ALA A 684 -38.75 39.92 -8.89
C ALA A 684 -39.06 39.05 -10.12
N PHE A 685 -40.22 38.37 -10.12
CA PHE A 685 -40.69 37.58 -11.26
C PHE A 685 -40.90 38.44 -12.52
N PHE A 686 -40.51 37.89 -13.68
CA PHE A 686 -40.81 38.47 -14.98
C PHE A 686 -42.33 38.56 -15.21
N GLY A 687 -43.03 37.48 -14.84
CA GLY A 687 -44.48 37.40 -14.76
C GLY A 687 -45.22 37.61 -16.07
N GLU A 688 -46.55 37.57 -16.01
CA GLU A 688 -47.42 37.78 -17.17
C GLU A 688 -47.28 39.18 -17.78
N THR A 689 -46.94 40.18 -16.95
CA THR A 689 -46.75 41.56 -17.41
C THR A 689 -45.48 41.67 -18.26
N GLY A 690 -44.35 41.13 -17.78
CA GLY A 690 -43.10 41.10 -18.56
C GLY A 690 -43.27 40.32 -19.86
N LEU A 691 -43.96 39.16 -19.80
CA LEU A 691 -44.27 38.37 -20.99
C LEU A 691 -45.08 39.16 -22.02
N ARG A 692 -46.16 39.81 -21.59
CA ARG A 692 -47.01 40.62 -22.47
C ARG A 692 -46.21 41.76 -23.09
N ASP A 693 -45.44 42.48 -22.29
CA ASP A 693 -44.70 43.65 -22.76
C ASP A 693 -43.59 43.23 -23.76
N MET A 694 -42.93 42.10 -23.52
CA MET A 694 -41.97 41.47 -24.45
C MET A 694 -42.63 41.07 -25.78
N VAL A 695 -43.80 40.41 -25.74
CA VAL A 695 -44.54 40.04 -26.96
C VAL A 695 -44.92 41.29 -27.75
N MET A 696 -45.44 42.32 -27.09
CA MET A 696 -45.87 43.56 -27.74
C MET A 696 -44.69 44.37 -28.30
N SER A 697 -43.49 44.29 -27.70
CA SER A 697 -42.30 44.99 -28.19
C SER A 697 -41.64 44.28 -29.37
N GLU A 698 -41.44 42.95 -29.31
CA GLU A 698 -40.60 42.26 -30.28
C GLU A 698 -41.33 41.70 -31.50
N VAL A 699 -42.62 41.36 -31.39
CA VAL A 699 -43.40 40.80 -32.51
C VAL A 699 -43.47 41.75 -33.72
N PRO A 700 -43.65 43.09 -33.55
CA PRO A 700 -43.64 44.03 -34.67
C PRO A 700 -42.34 44.05 -35.50
N HIS A 701 -41.23 43.55 -34.94
CA HIS A 701 -39.93 43.48 -35.63
C HIS A 701 -39.81 42.27 -36.57
N GLY A 702 -40.86 41.46 -36.69
CA GLY A 702 -40.95 40.33 -37.62
C GLY A 702 -40.69 38.98 -36.97
N PHE A 703 -41.05 37.91 -37.70
CA PHE A 703 -40.97 36.54 -37.18
C PHE A 703 -39.54 36.00 -37.15
N GLU A 704 -38.69 36.37 -38.11
CA GLU A 704 -37.29 35.93 -38.15
C GLU A 704 -36.52 36.44 -36.92
N GLY A 705 -35.85 35.53 -36.21
CA GLY A 705 -35.11 35.84 -34.98
C GLY A 705 -35.99 36.29 -33.81
N LEU A 706 -37.31 36.05 -33.82
CA LEU A 706 -38.22 36.48 -32.76
C LEU A 706 -37.85 35.88 -31.40
N LEU A 707 -37.62 34.57 -31.35
CA LEU A 707 -37.27 33.90 -30.09
C LEU A 707 -35.89 34.29 -29.56
N ASP A 708 -34.94 34.61 -30.45
CA ASP A 708 -33.63 35.11 -30.04
C ASP A 708 -33.75 36.48 -29.34
N ARG A 709 -34.67 37.34 -29.82
CA ARG A 709 -34.96 38.63 -29.16
C ARG A 709 -35.69 38.45 -27.84
N PHE A 710 -36.61 37.50 -27.74
CA PHE A 710 -37.24 37.13 -26.46
C PHE A 710 -36.22 36.63 -25.45
N LEU A 711 -35.33 35.72 -25.85
CA LEU A 711 -34.28 35.23 -24.97
C LEU A 711 -33.33 36.35 -24.55
N ALA A 712 -32.94 37.24 -25.46
CA ALA A 712 -32.10 38.40 -25.12
C ALA A 712 -32.77 39.35 -24.11
N THR A 713 -34.11 39.51 -24.22
CA THR A 713 -34.90 40.29 -23.25
C THR A 713 -34.89 39.63 -21.87
N LEU A 714 -35.05 38.30 -21.83
CA LEU A 714 -35.02 37.52 -20.60
C LEU A 714 -33.62 37.51 -19.96
N ASP A 715 -32.56 37.38 -20.76
CA ASP A 715 -31.16 37.46 -20.32
C ASP A 715 -30.84 38.83 -19.69
N ALA A 716 -31.33 39.90 -20.32
CA ALA A 716 -31.16 41.25 -19.80
C ALA A 716 -31.93 41.45 -18.48
N TYR A 717 -33.12 40.88 -18.35
CA TYR A 717 -33.92 40.94 -17.13
C TYR A 717 -33.31 40.15 -15.97
N THR A 718 -32.79 38.95 -16.25
CA THR A 718 -32.26 38.01 -15.25
C THR A 718 -30.79 38.23 -14.89
N GLY A 719 -30.05 39.01 -15.69
CA GLY A 719 -28.60 39.09 -15.56
C GLY A 719 -27.89 37.79 -16.00
N ARG A 720 -28.51 37.01 -16.90
CA ARG A 720 -28.04 35.70 -17.40
C ARG A 720 -27.99 34.60 -16.33
N SER A 721 -28.92 34.63 -15.38
CA SER A 721 -29.06 33.61 -14.34
C SER A 721 -30.48 33.06 -14.36
N LEU A 722 -30.64 31.80 -14.79
CA LEU A 722 -31.92 31.09 -14.78
C LEU A 722 -31.95 30.14 -13.59
N GLU A 723 -33.04 30.15 -12.82
CA GLU A 723 -33.26 29.20 -11.71
C GLU A 723 -33.96 27.91 -12.17
N ASP A 724 -34.67 27.99 -13.30
CA ASP A 724 -35.34 26.86 -13.93
C ASP A 724 -35.23 26.89 -15.46
N ASP A 725 -35.54 25.76 -16.10
CA ASP A 725 -35.42 25.63 -17.54
C ASP A 725 -36.39 26.56 -18.28
N VAL A 726 -35.97 27.04 -19.44
CA VAL A 726 -36.79 27.92 -20.28
C VAL A 726 -36.93 27.29 -21.64
N ALA A 727 -38.16 26.97 -22.03
CA ALA A 727 -38.52 26.57 -23.37
C ALA A 727 -39.55 27.53 -23.97
N MET A 728 -39.35 27.94 -25.23
CA MET A 728 -40.31 28.75 -25.97
C MET A 728 -40.48 28.22 -27.39
N VAL A 729 -41.71 28.28 -27.91
CA VAL A 729 -42.04 27.92 -29.29
C VAL A 729 -42.92 29.01 -29.91
N ALA A 730 -42.55 29.45 -31.11
CA ALA A 730 -43.35 30.38 -31.91
C ALA A 730 -43.72 29.74 -33.25
N LEU A 731 -45.01 29.77 -33.58
CA LEU A 731 -45.56 29.25 -34.85
C LEU A 731 -46.26 30.38 -35.61
N ARG A 732 -45.84 30.68 -36.83
CA ARG A 732 -46.51 31.61 -37.74
C ARG A 732 -47.27 30.86 -38.82
N PHE A 733 -48.55 31.21 -39.03
CA PHE A 733 -49.43 30.52 -39.98
C PHE A 733 -49.52 31.25 -41.33
N SER A 734 -48.51 31.08 -42.19
CA SER A 734 -48.44 31.75 -43.51
C SER A 734 -49.25 31.05 -44.61
N GLY A 735 -49.61 29.77 -44.44
CA GLY A 735 -50.29 28.95 -45.46
C GLY A 735 -51.82 28.97 -45.44
N LEU A 736 -52.43 29.88 -44.67
CA LEU A 736 -53.87 30.06 -44.58
C LEU A 736 -54.40 30.96 -45.72
N PRO A 737 -55.65 30.77 -46.17
CA PRO A 737 -56.30 31.70 -47.09
C PRO A 737 -56.33 33.11 -46.50
N ALA A 738 -56.15 34.13 -47.36
CA ALA A 738 -56.18 35.54 -46.97
C ALA A 738 -57.59 36.03 -46.59
#